data_AF-A0A9P7TCA3-F1
#
_entry.id   AF-A0A9P7TCA3-F1
#
_cell.length_a   1.000
_cell.length_b   1.000
_cell.length_c   1.000
_cell.angle_alpha   90.00
_cell.angle_beta   90.00
_cell.angle_gamma   90.00
#
_symmetry.space_group_name_H-M   'P 1'
#
loop_
_entity.id
_entity.type
_entity.pdbx_description
1 polymer ?
#
loop_
_entity_poly.entity_id
_entity_poly.type
_entity_poly.pdbx_seq_one_letter_code
_entity_poly.pdbx_strand_id
1 'polypeptide(L)'
;MVRKRVDKRPRLCDDDLSDDIRRLTNTSVPAFDPRAMHNQIENHGAASLSQPLIPRFSLSPEPNRPNDLTTHGHYSSTPHQTENLDSLLQIELGGGQSTFAAQQSVDDAEGFATAESAAGDIPEVSPAVSIAAAEARLGPDVVHFPYDDCESEISWASDSGESIISSDATLPAEARSPEPVIRDDDTEDIEDNVFKMTEFLEARYPVWPPENTAKKEVKVPKEITLSAARLALSAAVLQANLSRKNYKAIIEAFKLFESVEEVRDIPDYLDTLRRQYLSSLPLLPMRRKTLTLDKKMIESRKTDKEDILMLDLESMVTRHLSSKRNQDAMISGLAHRTDGKVDHARQAQWWGESIRTTSGHCVRMEDDTVLFPSDFVMYWKEDDDCEDASTLFWGRICWVGQDFTDTAIQTGTSGSHMIEIQAVQEKRKLDDNIFTTKPNVKHSHCPENVTELIVIEDEKSMICPSRVHSRYTESDVHIDYDFEPDEPQTFSLSKSSARFRVRWFYNQAQRSWRHAMRTTPLRGEREIEVFGRDYLERYFTDEDMISLPMFLFTDGFGLYRNMYRAIEGLYLMPQYLPAADREKLTSLVPLALGPFGSSKTDIYKALNYICELEKGKYVYVNGRRKFVCVFIAAFVGDMMEQQELSGCMSHQASNGCRYCVVNKNVRGTMEFDLTKEGRFDPQLRRQSKKLRETTGVTESKQLMSRHGIKGNWPLMDALDEMLPCLDRIRSRPIDAAHSEYQGLSRVLLTLIYKDLLTSGSAVELDDQFRNIQFPPGWRRLQSGNSHLDSWRMLELAHGCMILPLALRGWLKDEHVKFPLRKILREQALKHFTKEEFRPYEEGSPYDPKQFTASQWIVTATWKWSQSLLYVCGPYSSEVATKLPGAILQGRAALSFLLSSLSMVERQKPQRQHKATKLVQTLGLTSVFPSQEAASDVARDSKSQAESDVLQDVLNQYDKKMNLPNIHAGVHLTEVAAMYGGCRMVLTLLGEAMHKLFKLLVLSTNSRDAASTLMWRTNVQLTLALVLQGAFANDYPEISKRFERLIETCPSLVKAMDPRAIDTDEGEYRKQGTTVKADMDHVNPSALHRQTQSLQLGADFIGITNKLKLDRSHQFFVKLRQAYERDYEKPHEVTLHQAWLRWYKKIAFTTRNQKRFCFTVGDFVKISKGLPVDDDTRYCRLEGIVAHREYYECHIFAVVRLARRRPQGTTDAKDVLIRGRPIHGLESEQEIVGLWRIEGEYIWMSDIGDGGLVQLEFDIDAR
;
A
#
# COMPACT_ATOMS: atom_id res chain seq x y z
N MET A 1 -18.81 -21.03 60.94
CA MET A 1 -19.91 -21.76 61.64
C MET A 1 -21.24 -21.39 60.99
N VAL A 2 -22.23 -22.31 61.01
CA VAL A 2 -23.68 -22.10 61.30
C VAL A 2 -24.46 -21.00 60.51
N ARG A 3 -25.62 -21.25 59.86
CA ARG A 3 -26.45 -22.45 59.56
C ARG A 3 -27.40 -22.09 58.37
N LYS A 4 -27.63 -22.96 57.37
CA LYS A 4 -28.83 -23.85 57.14
C LYS A 4 -30.19 -23.11 56.95
N ARG A 5 -31.14 -23.50 56.09
CA ARG A 5 -31.36 -24.69 55.19
C ARG A 5 -32.44 -24.33 54.12
N VAL A 6 -32.50 -24.91 52.91
CA VAL A 6 -33.21 -26.17 52.47
C VAL A 6 -34.68 -26.18 52.90
N ASP A 7 -35.68 -26.42 52.05
CA ASP A 7 -35.88 -27.42 50.96
C ASP A 7 -36.64 -26.79 49.74
N LYS A 8 -37.09 -27.40 48.62
CA LYS A 8 -37.21 -28.81 48.16
C LYS A 8 -37.21 -28.98 46.61
N ARG A 9 -37.25 -30.23 46.15
CA ARG A 9 -37.58 -30.80 44.81
C ARG A 9 -38.37 -32.12 45.08
N PRO A 10 -39.17 -32.77 44.17
CA PRO A 10 -38.59 -33.44 42.97
C PRO A 10 -39.53 -33.88 41.80
N ARG A 11 -38.92 -34.47 40.74
CA ARG A 11 -39.47 -35.53 39.82
C ARG A 11 -40.66 -35.18 38.90
N LEU A 12 -40.96 -35.94 37.83
CA LEU A 12 -40.17 -36.58 36.74
C LEU A 12 -41.17 -37.15 35.69
N CYS A 13 -40.68 -37.52 34.51
CA CYS A 13 -41.31 -38.37 33.48
C CYS A 13 -42.45 -37.81 32.58
N ASP A 14 -42.09 -37.62 31.31
CA ASP A 14 -42.53 -38.40 30.12
C ASP A 14 -43.93 -38.24 29.45
N ASP A 15 -43.87 -38.33 28.11
CA ASP A 15 -44.83 -38.78 27.07
C ASP A 15 -46.15 -38.02 26.72
N ASP A 16 -46.04 -37.18 25.68
CA ASP A 16 -46.66 -37.30 24.33
C ASP A 16 -48.15 -37.62 24.06
N LEU A 17 -48.65 -37.00 22.95
CA LEU A 17 -49.87 -37.26 22.16
C LEU A 17 -51.24 -37.03 22.83
N SER A 18 -52.34 -36.71 22.12
CA SER A 18 -52.59 -35.88 20.91
C SER A 18 -54.12 -35.59 20.83
N ASP A 19 -54.60 -34.94 19.76
CA ASP A 19 -56.01 -34.95 19.28
C ASP A 19 -57.09 -34.22 20.15
N ASP A 20 -58.11 -33.50 19.62
CA ASP A 20 -58.23 -32.90 18.28
C ASP A 20 -59.26 -31.73 18.21
N ILE A 21 -59.06 -30.84 17.22
CA ILE A 21 -60.03 -29.93 16.53
C ILE A 21 -61.31 -29.45 17.29
N ARG A 22 -61.42 -28.14 17.59
CA ARG A 22 -62.44 -27.23 16.98
C ARG A 22 -62.37 -25.72 17.27
N ARG A 23 -62.35 -24.97 16.15
CA ARG A 23 -63.01 -23.67 15.84
C ARG A 23 -62.29 -22.33 16.08
N LEU A 24 -62.30 -21.53 15.00
CA LEU A 24 -62.30 -20.06 14.89
C LEU A 24 -60.98 -19.33 15.27
N THR A 25 -59.98 -19.32 14.39
CA THR A 25 -59.78 -18.40 13.23
C THR A 25 -59.35 -16.96 13.57
N ASN A 26 -58.04 -16.82 13.78
CA ASN A 26 -57.15 -15.74 13.34
C ASN A 26 -57.71 -14.33 13.03
N THR A 27 -57.18 -13.34 13.76
CA THR A 27 -56.81 -12.04 13.18
C THR A 27 -55.29 -11.93 13.14
N SER A 28 -54.69 -11.96 11.95
CA SER A 28 -53.23 -11.92 11.78
C SER A 28 -52.84 -11.10 10.56
N VAL A 29 -52.16 -9.96 10.79
CA VAL A 29 -51.35 -9.18 9.84
C VAL A 29 -52.07 -8.62 8.58
N PRO A 30 -51.93 -7.32 8.32
CA PRO A 30 -51.91 -6.78 6.97
C PRO A 30 -50.50 -6.29 6.60
N ALA A 31 -49.80 -7.05 5.75
CA ALA A 31 -48.88 -6.44 4.80
C ALA A 31 -49.72 -5.80 3.68
N PHE A 32 -49.16 -4.85 2.91
CA PHE A 32 -49.84 -4.36 1.71
C PHE A 32 -48.92 -4.29 0.50
N ASP A 33 -49.51 -4.59 -0.66
CA ASP A 33 -48.85 -4.96 -1.90
C ASP A 33 -49.14 -3.90 -3.00
N PRO A 34 -48.13 -3.38 -3.72
CA PRO A 34 -48.34 -2.33 -4.71
C PRO A 34 -48.61 -2.86 -6.13
N ARG A 35 -49.88 -2.81 -6.61
CA ARG A 35 -50.34 -2.33 -7.96
C ARG A 35 -51.75 -2.80 -8.38
N ALA A 36 -52.71 -1.88 -8.41
CA ALA A 36 -53.87 -1.83 -9.35
C ALA A 36 -54.52 -0.42 -9.23
N MET A 37 -54.39 0.52 -10.18
CA MET A 37 -55.02 0.68 -11.50
C MET A 37 -56.44 1.30 -11.52
N HIS A 38 -56.53 2.45 -12.23
CA HIS A 38 -57.68 3.03 -12.96
C HIS A 38 -58.79 3.88 -12.25
N ASN A 39 -58.66 5.20 -12.47
CA ASN A 39 -59.61 6.11 -13.17
C ASN A 39 -61.04 6.44 -12.63
N GLN A 40 -61.28 7.77 -12.50
CA GLN A 40 -62.48 8.52 -12.98
C GLN A 40 -63.83 8.32 -12.20
N ILE A 41 -64.79 9.28 -12.10
CA ILE A 41 -64.96 10.67 -12.62
C ILE A 41 -66.04 11.48 -11.81
N GLU A 42 -66.02 12.83 -11.85
CA GLU A 42 -67.15 13.80 -11.57
C GLU A 42 -67.75 13.94 -10.12
N ASN A 43 -68.45 15.02 -9.67
CA ASN A 43 -68.66 16.42 -10.18
C ASN A 43 -69.02 17.47 -9.07
N HIS A 44 -68.97 18.78 -9.44
CA HIS A 44 -69.48 20.09 -8.86
C HIS A 44 -70.23 20.21 -7.49
N GLY A 45 -70.35 21.38 -6.79
CA GLY A 45 -69.85 22.77 -6.96
C GLY A 45 -70.56 23.84 -6.05
N ALA A 46 -70.09 25.12 -6.08
CA ALA A 46 -70.64 26.36 -5.41
C ALA A 46 -70.48 26.51 -3.85
N ALA A 47 -70.91 27.58 -3.13
CA ALA A 47 -70.74 29.07 -3.14
C ALA A 47 -71.49 29.70 -1.89
N SER A 48 -71.37 30.95 -1.38
CA SER A 48 -70.37 32.06 -1.31
C SER A 48 -70.86 33.18 -0.30
N LEU A 49 -70.30 34.42 -0.30
CA LEU A 49 -70.70 35.69 0.43
C LEU A 49 -70.37 35.85 1.96
N SER A 50 -70.20 37.05 2.58
CA SER A 50 -69.70 38.39 2.13
C SER A 50 -69.55 39.46 3.27
N GLN A 51 -68.38 40.14 3.36
CA GLN A 51 -68.14 41.57 3.79
C GLN A 51 -68.70 42.10 5.14
N PRO A 52 -68.40 43.35 5.61
CA PRO A 52 -67.55 44.48 5.12
C PRO A 52 -66.23 44.62 5.95
N LEU A 53 -65.36 45.67 6.02
CA LEU A 53 -64.88 46.91 5.33
C LEU A 53 -63.51 47.23 6.06
N ILE A 54 -62.40 47.83 5.57
CA ILE A 54 -62.08 49.07 4.80
C ILE A 54 -62.43 50.35 5.60
N PRO A 55 -61.49 51.29 5.90
CA PRO A 55 -60.44 51.88 5.04
C PRO A 55 -59.00 51.72 5.61
N ARG A 56 -57.87 52.29 5.14
CA ARG A 56 -57.22 52.83 3.89
C ARG A 56 -55.75 53.19 4.31
N PHE A 57 -54.71 53.54 3.53
CA PHE A 57 -54.32 53.69 2.10
C PHE A 57 -52.76 53.83 2.08
N SER A 58 -51.95 53.69 1.01
CA SER A 58 -52.07 53.13 -0.36
C SER A 58 -50.69 53.21 -1.07
N LEU A 59 -50.56 52.66 -2.29
CA LEU A 59 -49.37 52.62 -3.20
C LEU A 59 -48.31 51.56 -2.84
N SER A 60 -48.07 50.46 -3.59
CA SER A 60 -48.66 49.96 -4.86
C SER A 60 -48.14 50.60 -6.18
N PRO A 61 -48.03 49.88 -7.34
CA PRO A 61 -47.81 48.41 -7.52
C PRO A 61 -47.22 47.89 -8.88
N GLU A 62 -47.31 46.55 -9.06
CA GLU A 62 -47.60 45.74 -10.29
C GLU A 62 -46.46 45.14 -11.19
N PRO A 63 -46.72 44.02 -11.95
CA PRO A 63 -45.69 43.10 -12.50
C PRO A 63 -45.86 42.72 -14.00
N ASN A 64 -45.09 41.74 -14.52
CA ASN A 64 -45.66 40.68 -15.41
C ASN A 64 -44.80 39.40 -15.67
N ARG A 65 -45.41 38.45 -16.42
CA ARG A 65 -44.86 37.16 -16.93
C ARG A 65 -44.32 37.30 -18.41
N PRO A 66 -44.19 36.25 -19.27
CA PRO A 66 -42.94 35.48 -19.42
C PRO A 66 -42.55 35.24 -20.92
N ASN A 67 -41.81 34.14 -21.17
CA ASN A 67 -41.76 33.33 -22.41
C ASN A 67 -40.78 33.65 -23.55
N ASP A 68 -40.33 32.53 -24.13
CA ASP A 68 -39.97 32.24 -25.54
C ASP A 68 -38.62 32.67 -26.19
N LEU A 69 -37.87 31.60 -26.51
CA LEU A 69 -37.26 31.26 -27.81
C LEU A 69 -35.88 31.79 -28.26
N THR A 70 -35.18 30.83 -28.90
CA THR A 70 -34.23 30.93 -30.03
C THR A 70 -32.78 31.45 -29.87
N THR A 71 -31.86 30.49 -30.05
CA THR A 71 -30.69 30.48 -30.97
C THR A 71 -29.41 31.30 -30.76
N HIS A 72 -28.28 30.56 -30.86
CA HIS A 72 -26.99 30.91 -31.49
C HIS A 72 -26.11 32.04 -30.91
N GLY A 73 -24.83 32.08 -31.34
CA GLY A 73 -23.77 32.97 -30.82
C GLY A 73 -23.01 32.34 -29.64
N HIS A 74 -22.02 31.47 -29.79
CA HIS A 74 -20.78 31.57 -30.58
C HIS A 74 -20.00 32.88 -30.39
N TYR A 75 -18.77 32.74 -29.86
CA TYR A 75 -17.56 33.56 -30.13
C TYR A 75 -17.61 35.09 -29.91
N SER A 76 -16.52 35.77 -29.51
CA SER A 76 -15.27 35.34 -28.85
C SER A 76 -14.46 36.58 -28.44
N SER A 77 -13.37 36.36 -27.70
CA SER A 77 -12.09 37.06 -27.86
C SER A 77 -12.06 38.58 -28.14
N THR A 78 -11.81 39.36 -27.07
CA THR A 78 -10.76 40.42 -27.05
C THR A 78 -10.92 41.62 -28.03
N PRO A 79 -9.95 42.58 -28.10
CA PRO A 79 -9.08 43.14 -27.05
C PRO A 79 -9.21 44.68 -26.95
N HIS A 80 -8.34 45.26 -26.12
CA HIS A 80 -7.71 46.57 -26.30
C HIS A 80 -8.50 47.88 -26.09
N GLN A 81 -7.86 48.74 -25.27
CA GLN A 81 -7.63 50.17 -25.49
C GLN A 81 -8.85 51.12 -25.39
N THR A 82 -8.71 52.36 -24.89
CA THR A 82 -7.53 53.08 -24.37
C THR A 82 -8.00 54.08 -23.28
N GLU A 83 -7.07 54.81 -22.66
CA GLU A 83 -7.11 56.28 -22.38
C GLU A 83 -8.45 57.01 -22.10
N ASN A 84 -8.53 58.04 -21.25
CA ASN A 84 -7.53 58.79 -20.47
C ASN A 84 -8.25 59.78 -19.51
N LEU A 85 -7.46 60.51 -18.70
CA LEU A 85 -7.75 61.87 -18.19
C LEU A 85 -9.00 62.06 -17.27
N ASP A 86 -9.02 62.97 -16.30
CA ASP A 86 -7.90 63.65 -15.62
C ASP A 86 -8.36 64.27 -14.28
N SER A 87 -7.43 64.97 -13.63
CA SER A 87 -7.61 66.09 -12.69
C SER A 87 -7.86 65.77 -11.22
N LEU A 88 -7.41 66.55 -10.24
CA LEU A 88 -6.40 67.62 -9.98
C LEU A 88 -6.70 67.93 -8.46
N LEU A 89 -5.83 68.39 -7.55
CA LEU A 89 -4.43 68.81 -7.57
C LEU A 89 -3.88 68.93 -6.12
N GLN A 90 -2.53 69.04 -6.01
CA GLN A 90 -1.76 69.76 -4.97
C GLN A 90 -1.66 69.16 -3.54
N ILE A 91 -0.56 69.35 -2.78
CA ILE A 91 0.68 70.14 -3.02
C ILE A 91 1.91 69.42 -2.42
N GLU A 92 3.02 69.40 -3.19
CA GLU A 92 4.42 69.83 -2.88
C GLU A 92 5.05 69.64 -1.47
N LEU A 93 6.36 69.46 -1.25
CA LEU A 93 7.64 69.39 -2.03
C LEU A 93 8.64 68.61 -1.12
N GLY A 94 9.85 68.12 -1.46
CA GLY A 94 10.82 68.19 -2.57
C GLY A 94 12.21 67.84 -1.97
N GLY A 95 13.31 67.46 -2.64
CA GLY A 95 13.67 67.13 -4.04
C GLY A 95 14.93 66.22 -3.99
N GLY A 96 15.83 66.08 -4.97
CA GLY A 96 15.97 66.67 -6.31
C GLY A 96 17.42 66.52 -6.83
N GLN A 97 17.65 66.59 -8.17
CA GLN A 97 18.95 66.45 -8.89
C GLN A 97 19.54 65.01 -8.90
N SER A 98 19.80 64.30 -10.00
CA SER A 98 19.83 64.52 -11.47
C SER A 98 21.05 65.24 -12.09
N THR A 99 21.82 64.50 -12.90
CA THR A 99 22.45 64.92 -14.17
C THR A 99 22.75 63.72 -15.09
N PHE A 100 22.78 63.95 -16.41
CA PHE A 100 23.20 62.99 -17.46
C PHE A 100 24.71 63.17 -17.79
N ALA A 101 25.39 62.12 -18.27
CA ALA A 101 25.91 62.02 -19.66
C ALA A 101 27.06 61.00 -19.90
N ALA A 102 27.07 60.46 -21.13
CA ALA A 102 28.21 60.00 -21.95
C ALA A 102 28.91 58.63 -21.73
N GLN A 103 29.43 58.11 -22.86
CA GLN A 103 30.33 56.95 -23.09
C GLN A 103 29.72 55.54 -22.83
N GLN A 104 29.45 54.74 -23.89
CA GLN A 104 30.37 53.87 -24.67
C GLN A 104 30.79 52.61 -23.88
N SER A 105 30.37 51.38 -24.24
CA SER A 105 30.80 50.53 -25.39
C SER A 105 32.29 50.14 -25.32
N VAL A 106 32.74 48.91 -25.54
CA VAL A 106 32.28 47.84 -26.46
C VAL A 106 32.41 46.43 -25.82
N ASP A 107 31.82 45.45 -26.47
CA ASP A 107 31.76 44.00 -26.21
C ASP A 107 33.09 43.21 -26.44
N ASP A 108 33.07 41.94 -26.01
CA ASP A 108 33.64 40.73 -26.65
C ASP A 108 35.16 40.48 -26.93
N ALA A 109 35.42 39.20 -27.23
CA ALA A 109 36.52 38.56 -27.99
C ALA A 109 37.77 37.98 -27.27
N GLU A 110 37.84 36.64 -27.34
CA GLU A 110 38.95 35.73 -27.79
C GLU A 110 40.45 36.15 -27.72
N GLY A 111 41.35 35.16 -27.50
CA GLY A 111 42.80 35.33 -27.72
C GLY A 111 43.71 34.11 -27.44
N PHE A 112 44.20 33.45 -28.49
CA PHE A 112 45.11 32.28 -28.50
C PHE A 112 46.61 32.56 -28.18
N ALA A 113 47.35 31.52 -27.75
CA ALA A 113 48.76 31.19 -28.10
C ALA A 113 49.22 29.89 -27.35
N THR A 114 49.97 28.86 -27.79
CA THR A 114 50.52 28.26 -29.05
C THR A 114 51.95 27.73 -28.77
N ALA A 115 52.20 26.41 -28.90
CA ALA A 115 53.50 25.72 -29.10
C ALA A 115 53.32 24.19 -28.89
N GLU A 116 53.95 23.24 -29.59
CA GLU A 116 54.72 23.27 -30.86
C GLU A 116 54.68 21.86 -31.52
N SER A 117 55.34 21.64 -32.67
CA SER A 117 55.04 20.54 -33.62
C SER A 117 56.10 19.44 -33.79
N ALA A 118 55.69 18.21 -34.14
CA ALA A 118 56.44 17.25 -34.98
C ALA A 118 55.48 16.25 -35.67
N ALA A 119 55.88 15.66 -36.81
CA ALA A 119 55.06 14.76 -37.64
C ALA A 119 55.77 13.43 -37.97
N GLY A 120 55.03 12.41 -38.43
CA GLY A 120 55.60 11.12 -38.84
C GLY A 120 54.59 10.06 -39.32
N ASP A 121 54.27 10.12 -40.62
CA ASP A 121 53.93 9.06 -41.61
C ASP A 121 53.02 7.84 -41.31
N ILE A 122 52.30 7.42 -42.37
CA ILE A 122 51.45 6.23 -42.51
C ILE A 122 52.23 5.14 -43.29
N PRO A 123 52.04 3.83 -43.04
CA PRO A 123 51.09 3.02 -43.83
C PRO A 123 50.16 2.15 -42.95
N GLU A 124 48.88 1.97 -43.29
CA GLU A 124 48.34 0.94 -44.20
C GLU A 124 48.81 -0.51 -43.95
N VAL A 125 47.85 -1.41 -43.72
CA VAL A 125 47.63 -2.68 -44.46
C VAL A 125 46.45 -3.46 -43.84
N SER A 126 45.45 -3.81 -44.67
CA SER A 126 44.44 -4.85 -44.37
C SER A 126 44.88 -6.18 -44.99
N PRO A 127 44.40 -7.36 -44.54
CA PRO A 127 43.33 -8.00 -45.34
C PRO A 127 42.39 -9.00 -44.62
N ALA A 128 41.33 -9.39 -45.36
CA ALA A 128 40.62 -10.68 -45.45
C ALA A 128 40.31 -11.53 -44.18
N VAL A 129 39.06 -11.92 -43.85
CA VAL A 129 37.96 -12.59 -44.62
C VAL A 129 38.12 -14.12 -44.74
N SER A 130 36.97 -14.84 -44.65
CA SER A 130 36.72 -16.27 -44.95
C SER A 130 36.72 -17.25 -43.75
N ILE A 131 35.86 -18.28 -43.61
CA ILE A 131 34.41 -18.55 -43.87
C ILE A 131 34.11 -20.01 -43.44
N ALA A 132 32.83 -20.36 -43.25
CA ALA A 132 32.25 -21.72 -43.10
C ALA A 132 32.47 -22.48 -41.76
N ALA A 133 31.69 -23.52 -41.38
CA ALA A 133 30.22 -23.79 -41.40
C ALA A 133 29.95 -25.32 -41.37
N ALA A 134 29.08 -25.79 -40.45
CA ALA A 134 28.32 -27.07 -40.46
C ALA A 134 27.29 -27.02 -39.29
N GLU A 135 25.98 -26.97 -39.55
CA GLU A 135 25.02 -28.11 -39.55
C GLU A 135 24.91 -28.88 -38.21
N ALA A 136 23.84 -28.76 -37.38
CA ALA A 136 22.44 -29.24 -37.50
C ALA A 136 22.25 -30.74 -37.07
N ARG A 137 21.15 -31.27 -36.48
CA ARG A 137 19.69 -30.96 -36.37
C ARG A 137 19.15 -31.42 -34.97
N LEU A 138 18.20 -30.75 -34.29
CA LEU A 138 16.72 -31.00 -34.19
C LEU A 138 16.29 -32.48 -34.01
N GLY A 139 15.30 -32.90 -33.20
CA GLY A 139 14.24 -32.32 -32.31
C GLY A 139 13.29 -33.49 -31.89
N PRO A 140 11.99 -33.35 -31.50
CA PRO A 140 11.20 -32.26 -30.90
C PRO A 140 10.82 -32.62 -29.41
N ASP A 141 9.89 -32.03 -28.63
CA ASP A 141 8.44 -31.74 -28.80
C ASP A 141 8.00 -30.47 -28.05
N VAL A 142 6.86 -29.87 -28.45
CA VAL A 142 6.40 -28.54 -28.00
C VAL A 142 4.98 -28.56 -27.41
N VAL A 143 4.79 -27.85 -26.28
CA VAL A 143 3.48 -27.47 -25.71
C VAL A 143 3.34 -25.95 -25.77
N HIS A 144 2.13 -25.43 -25.98
CA HIS A 144 1.87 -23.99 -26.14
C HIS A 144 2.28 -23.15 -24.92
N PHE A 145 3.09 -22.12 -25.17
CA PHE A 145 3.37 -21.00 -24.26
C PHE A 145 2.66 -19.72 -24.73
N PRO A 146 2.11 -18.90 -23.82
CA PRO A 146 1.69 -17.53 -24.11
C PRO A 146 2.79 -16.52 -23.72
N TYR A 147 3.73 -16.32 -24.64
CA TYR A 147 4.64 -15.17 -24.85
C TYR A 147 5.40 -14.52 -23.67
N ASP A 148 6.73 -14.52 -23.81
CA ASP A 148 7.71 -13.79 -23.02
C ASP A 148 7.80 -12.29 -23.37
N ASP A 149 8.36 -11.51 -22.46
CA ASP A 149 8.76 -10.09 -22.61
C ASP A 149 10.17 -9.98 -22.01
N CYS A 150 11.24 -10.00 -22.83
CA CYS A 150 12.63 -10.01 -22.36
C CYS A 150 13.31 -8.63 -22.44
N GLU A 151 14.15 -8.35 -21.43
CA GLU A 151 15.30 -7.42 -21.47
C GLU A 151 14.97 -5.91 -21.64
N SER A 152 15.87 -4.97 -21.33
CA SER A 152 17.34 -5.06 -21.14
C SER A 152 17.88 -4.53 -19.80
N GLU A 153 19.18 -4.78 -19.60
CA GLU A 153 20.05 -4.17 -18.57
C GLU A 153 20.24 -2.64 -18.82
N ILE A 154 20.86 -1.87 -17.92
CA ILE A 154 22.32 -1.69 -17.83
C ILE A 154 22.77 -1.20 -16.43
N SER A 155 24.08 -1.30 -16.16
CA SER A 155 24.78 -1.08 -14.89
C SER A 155 24.92 0.37 -14.40
N TRP A 156 25.31 0.51 -13.13
CA TRP A 156 25.78 1.77 -12.53
C TRP A 156 27.28 1.99 -12.81
N ALA A 157 27.62 3.14 -13.40
CA ALA A 157 28.98 3.70 -13.46
C ALA A 157 28.90 5.24 -13.40
N SER A 158 29.96 5.91 -12.95
CA SER A 158 30.00 7.35 -12.68
C SER A 158 30.67 8.18 -13.78
N ASP A 159 30.31 9.47 -13.81
CA ASP A 159 31.04 10.68 -14.25
C ASP A 159 32.42 10.52 -14.94
N SER A 160 32.77 11.25 -16.00
CA SER A 160 32.05 12.28 -16.79
C SER A 160 32.90 12.68 -18.01
N GLY A 161 32.30 13.16 -19.12
CA GLY A 161 33.05 13.75 -20.24
C GLY A 161 32.24 14.09 -21.49
N GLU A 162 31.99 15.38 -21.72
CA GLU A 162 31.54 15.98 -23.00
C GLU A 162 32.80 16.33 -23.86
N SER A 163 32.77 16.69 -25.15
CA SER A 163 31.72 17.13 -26.09
C SER A 163 32.04 16.67 -27.54
N ILE A 164 31.09 16.46 -28.47
CA ILE A 164 30.50 17.41 -29.47
C ILE A 164 31.56 18.20 -30.28
N ILE A 165 31.61 18.08 -31.63
CA ILE A 165 31.10 18.97 -32.73
C ILE A 165 31.41 18.22 -34.06
N SER A 166 30.63 18.04 -35.14
CA SER A 166 29.49 18.71 -35.85
C SER A 166 29.87 19.55 -37.09
N SER A 167 29.29 19.16 -38.25
CA SER A 167 28.96 19.96 -39.47
C SER A 167 30.10 20.73 -40.20
N ASP A 168 29.94 21.43 -41.33
CA ASP A 168 28.81 21.83 -42.24
C ASP A 168 29.36 22.03 -43.68
N ALA A 169 28.63 22.15 -44.81
CA ALA A 169 27.18 22.13 -45.09
C ALA A 169 26.86 21.24 -46.34
N THR A 170 26.36 21.62 -47.53
CA THR A 170 26.05 22.90 -48.24
C THR A 170 24.80 22.77 -49.16
N LEU A 171 24.50 23.79 -49.99
CA LEU A 171 23.34 23.97 -50.90
C LEU A 171 23.85 24.66 -52.23
N PRO A 172 23.06 25.04 -53.29
CA PRO A 172 21.59 25.22 -53.36
C PRO A 172 20.85 24.96 -54.72
N ALA A 173 19.54 25.30 -54.73
CA ALA A 173 18.70 25.73 -55.88
C ALA A 173 18.23 24.67 -56.91
N GLU A 174 17.16 24.83 -57.72
CA GLU A 174 16.21 25.95 -57.97
C GLU A 174 14.70 25.52 -57.78
N ALA A 175 13.73 26.39 -58.09
CA ALA A 175 12.29 26.17 -57.85
C ALA A 175 11.36 26.59 -59.00
N ARG A 176 10.18 25.93 -59.13
CA ARG A 176 8.92 26.48 -59.69
C ARG A 176 7.71 25.56 -59.44
N SER A 177 6.55 26.18 -59.25
CA SER A 177 5.19 25.60 -59.07
C SER A 177 4.28 26.13 -60.22
N PRO A 178 2.98 25.75 -60.43
CA PRO A 178 2.02 25.21 -59.46
C PRO A 178 1.06 24.07 -59.92
N GLU A 179 0.16 23.71 -59.00
CA GLU A 179 -0.98 22.77 -58.96
C GLU A 179 -1.87 22.65 -60.23
N PRO A 180 -2.62 21.52 -60.38
CA PRO A 180 -3.96 21.48 -59.79
C PRO A 180 -4.39 20.19 -59.05
N VAL A 181 -5.17 20.40 -57.99
CA VAL A 181 -6.25 19.59 -57.35
C VAL A 181 -6.64 18.23 -57.97
N ILE A 182 -6.69 17.16 -57.14
CA ILE A 182 -7.82 16.22 -56.88
C ILE A 182 -7.33 15.04 -56.00
N ARG A 183 -8.26 14.34 -55.33
CA ARG A 183 -8.01 13.11 -54.53
C ARG A 183 -8.47 11.86 -55.30
N ASP A 184 -7.96 10.67 -54.98
CA ASP A 184 -8.64 9.70 -54.09
C ASP A 184 -7.95 8.31 -54.12
N ASP A 185 -8.00 7.64 -52.96
CA ASP A 185 -8.01 6.19 -52.70
C ASP A 185 -6.98 5.15 -53.23
N ASP A 186 -7.15 3.97 -52.60
CA ASP A 186 -6.70 2.61 -52.87
C ASP A 186 -5.29 2.12 -52.45
N THR A 187 -5.33 0.93 -51.83
CA THR A 187 -4.22 0.19 -51.21
C THR A 187 -3.80 -0.99 -52.08
N GLU A 188 -2.52 -1.07 -52.41
CA GLU A 188 -1.85 -2.33 -52.81
C GLU A 188 -0.64 -2.60 -51.86
N ASP A 189 0.20 -3.59 -52.18
CA ASP A 189 1.39 -4.01 -51.40
C ASP A 189 1.16 -4.74 -50.03
N ILE A 190 0.17 -5.64 -49.93
CA ILE A 190 0.08 -6.62 -48.81
C ILE A 190 -0.13 -8.09 -49.29
N GLU A 191 0.48 -8.50 -50.42
CA GLU A 191 0.44 -9.91 -50.86
C GLU A 191 1.77 -10.68 -50.72
N ASP A 192 2.92 -10.01 -50.87
CA ASP A 192 4.23 -10.65 -51.08
C ASP A 192 4.82 -11.39 -49.86
N ASN A 193 4.22 -11.22 -48.66
CA ASN A 193 4.65 -11.88 -47.42
C ASN A 193 3.88 -13.16 -47.07
N VAL A 194 2.80 -13.50 -47.79
CA VAL A 194 2.01 -14.72 -47.51
C VAL A 194 2.66 -15.97 -48.11
N PHE A 195 3.32 -15.85 -49.27
CA PHE A 195 3.71 -16.99 -50.10
C PHE A 195 4.90 -17.83 -49.58
N LYS A 196 5.65 -17.33 -48.58
CA LYS A 196 6.87 -18.01 -48.06
C LYS A 196 6.64 -18.90 -46.84
N MET A 197 5.42 -18.94 -46.29
CA MET A 197 5.14 -19.70 -45.06
C MET A 197 4.53 -21.09 -45.31
N THR A 198 4.04 -21.36 -46.52
CA THR A 198 3.47 -22.66 -46.94
C THR A 198 4.55 -23.73 -47.19
N GLU A 199 5.59 -23.44 -47.98
CA GLU A 199 6.65 -24.42 -48.29
C GLU A 199 7.40 -24.95 -47.06
N PHE A 200 7.51 -24.15 -45.99
CA PHE A 200 8.25 -24.54 -44.78
C PHE A 200 7.53 -25.61 -43.94
N LEU A 201 6.24 -25.84 -44.16
CA LEU A 201 5.41 -26.73 -43.34
C LEU A 201 5.35 -28.19 -43.83
N GLU A 202 5.58 -28.46 -45.11
CA GLU A 202 5.42 -29.81 -45.68
C GLU A 202 6.62 -30.75 -45.40
N ALA A 203 7.79 -30.21 -45.05
CA ALA A 203 9.06 -30.93 -45.10
C ALA A 203 9.49 -31.66 -43.80
N ARG A 204 8.64 -31.80 -42.77
CA ARG A 204 9.14 -32.20 -41.41
C ARG A 204 8.31 -33.16 -40.56
N TYR A 205 7.36 -33.93 -41.11
CA TYR A 205 6.72 -35.03 -40.37
C TYR A 205 7.03 -36.41 -40.99
N PRO A 206 7.46 -37.40 -40.20
CA PRO A 206 7.87 -38.71 -40.72
C PRO A 206 6.68 -39.60 -41.07
N VAL A 207 6.93 -40.59 -41.92
CA VAL A 207 5.95 -41.59 -42.37
C VAL A 207 5.83 -42.74 -41.34
N TRP A 208 4.65 -43.39 -41.32
CA TRP A 208 4.31 -44.68 -40.68
C TRP A 208 4.00 -44.69 -39.17
N PRO A 209 3.27 -45.71 -38.65
CA PRO A 209 2.86 -46.99 -39.28
C PRO A 209 1.44 -47.01 -39.91
N PRO A 210 1.08 -48.05 -40.69
CA PRO A 210 -0.23 -48.18 -41.34
C PRO A 210 -1.32 -48.78 -40.43
N GLU A 211 -2.57 -48.65 -40.90
CA GLU A 211 -3.78 -49.41 -40.50
C GLU A 211 -4.13 -49.49 -39.00
N ASN A 212 -4.90 -48.51 -38.50
CA ASN A 212 -5.90 -48.83 -37.48
C ASN A 212 -7.18 -47.97 -37.54
N THR A 213 -8.17 -48.47 -38.30
CA THR A 213 -9.64 -48.32 -38.18
C THR A 213 -10.31 -47.01 -37.69
N ALA A 214 -9.66 -45.84 -37.80
CA ALA A 214 -10.31 -44.55 -37.59
C ALA A 214 -11.42 -44.31 -38.63
N LYS A 215 -12.69 -44.33 -38.21
CA LYS A 215 -13.83 -43.99 -39.08
C LYS A 215 -13.68 -42.56 -39.59
N LYS A 216 -13.61 -42.39 -40.91
CA LYS A 216 -13.61 -41.08 -41.57
C LYS A 216 -14.97 -40.41 -41.39
N GLU A 217 -15.14 -39.58 -40.36
CA GLU A 217 -16.33 -38.75 -40.18
C GLU A 217 -16.43 -37.71 -41.32
N VAL A 218 -17.07 -38.11 -42.42
CA VAL A 218 -17.59 -37.16 -43.40
C VAL A 218 -18.73 -36.40 -42.73
N LYS A 219 -18.42 -35.25 -42.14
CA LYS A 219 -19.41 -34.31 -41.60
C LYS A 219 -20.21 -33.72 -42.76
N VAL A 220 -21.26 -34.42 -43.17
CA VAL A 220 -22.32 -33.86 -44.01
C VAL A 220 -22.82 -32.58 -43.33
N PRO A 221 -22.77 -31.41 -43.98
CA PRO A 221 -23.30 -30.18 -43.40
C PRO A 221 -24.77 -30.37 -43.02
N LYS A 222 -25.12 -29.99 -41.79
CA LYS A 222 -26.53 -29.93 -41.40
C LYS A 222 -27.21 -28.80 -42.16
N GLU A 223 -28.45 -29.01 -42.54
CA GLU A 223 -29.30 -28.00 -43.18
C GLU A 223 -29.31 -26.69 -42.37
N ILE A 224 -29.17 -25.56 -43.07
CA ILE A 224 -28.96 -24.24 -42.43
C ILE A 224 -30.30 -23.73 -41.88
N THR A 225 -30.63 -24.19 -40.68
CA THR A 225 -31.78 -23.76 -39.87
C THR A 225 -31.60 -22.38 -39.22
N LEU A 226 -30.54 -21.64 -39.60
CA LEU A 226 -30.28 -20.27 -39.17
C LEU A 226 -30.79 -19.27 -40.22
N SER A 227 -31.73 -18.42 -39.81
CA SER A 227 -32.09 -17.19 -40.53
C SER A 227 -30.84 -16.36 -40.87
N ALA A 228 -30.81 -15.69 -42.03
CA ALA A 228 -29.67 -14.91 -42.51
C ALA A 228 -29.05 -13.96 -41.46
N ALA A 229 -29.88 -13.24 -40.67
CA ALA A 229 -29.39 -12.37 -39.59
C ALA A 229 -28.64 -13.13 -38.49
N ARG A 230 -29.11 -14.32 -38.09
CA ARG A 230 -28.38 -15.19 -37.14
C ARG A 230 -27.11 -15.75 -37.75
N LEU A 231 -27.11 -16.06 -39.05
CA LEU A 231 -25.91 -16.55 -39.75
C LEU A 231 -24.83 -15.46 -39.82
N ALA A 232 -25.20 -14.24 -40.23
CA ALA A 232 -24.32 -13.07 -40.26
C ALA A 232 -23.77 -12.72 -38.87
N LEU A 233 -24.63 -12.68 -37.84
CA LEU A 233 -24.19 -12.48 -36.45
C LEU A 233 -23.25 -13.61 -35.99
N SER A 234 -23.50 -14.87 -36.35
CA SER A 234 -22.60 -15.98 -35.99
C SER A 234 -21.23 -15.84 -36.66
N ALA A 235 -21.18 -15.41 -37.91
CA ALA A 235 -19.93 -15.14 -38.62
C ALA A 235 -19.17 -13.96 -38.01
N ALA A 236 -19.85 -12.85 -37.69
CA ALA A 236 -19.25 -11.69 -37.04
C ALA A 236 -18.71 -12.02 -35.63
N VAL A 237 -19.43 -12.83 -34.85
CA VAL A 237 -18.99 -13.32 -33.53
C VAL A 237 -17.73 -14.19 -33.64
N LEU A 238 -17.62 -15.01 -34.69
CA LEU A 238 -16.45 -15.83 -34.97
C LEU A 238 -15.25 -14.94 -35.37
N GLN A 239 -15.44 -14.02 -36.33
CA GLN A 239 -14.39 -13.16 -36.88
C GLN A 239 -13.85 -12.18 -35.83
N ALA A 240 -14.72 -11.59 -35.00
CA ALA A 240 -14.32 -10.72 -33.89
C ALA A 240 -13.84 -11.50 -32.64
N ASN A 241 -13.75 -12.84 -32.72
CA ASN A 241 -13.26 -13.75 -31.69
C ASN A 241 -13.82 -13.45 -30.28
N LEU A 242 -15.15 -13.20 -30.21
CA LEU A 242 -15.77 -12.65 -29.00
C LEU A 242 -15.78 -13.65 -27.85
N SER A 243 -15.27 -13.20 -26.69
CA SER A 243 -15.33 -13.99 -25.45
C SER A 243 -16.79 -14.31 -25.07
N ARG A 244 -17.01 -15.44 -24.38
CA ARG A 244 -18.35 -15.82 -23.88
C ARG A 244 -18.96 -14.77 -22.95
N LYS A 245 -18.12 -14.01 -22.22
CA LYS A 245 -18.51 -12.90 -21.32
C LYS A 245 -19.01 -11.71 -22.15
N ASN A 246 -18.26 -11.33 -23.18
CA ASN A 246 -18.58 -10.21 -24.08
C ASN A 246 -19.83 -10.51 -24.92
N TYR A 247 -19.93 -11.72 -25.51
CA TYR A 247 -21.12 -12.15 -26.24
C TYR A 247 -22.37 -12.15 -25.35
N LYS A 248 -22.28 -12.62 -24.10
CA LYS A 248 -23.40 -12.56 -23.14
C LYS A 248 -23.81 -11.13 -22.82
N ALA A 249 -22.87 -10.20 -22.64
CA ALA A 249 -23.16 -8.78 -22.42
C ALA A 249 -23.84 -8.13 -23.64
N ILE A 250 -23.38 -8.43 -24.86
CA ILE A 250 -24.00 -7.96 -26.12
C ILE A 250 -25.43 -8.52 -26.27
N ILE A 251 -25.64 -9.81 -26.02
CA ILE A 251 -26.97 -10.44 -26.05
C ILE A 251 -27.89 -9.98 -24.90
N GLU A 252 -27.33 -9.43 -23.82
CA GLU A 252 -28.11 -8.74 -22.79
C GLU A 252 -28.49 -7.32 -23.20
N ALA A 253 -27.58 -6.56 -23.82
CA ALA A 253 -27.88 -5.25 -24.38
C ALA A 253 -28.94 -5.33 -25.50
N PHE A 254 -28.89 -6.35 -26.36
CA PHE A 254 -29.90 -6.57 -27.40
C PHE A 254 -31.34 -6.81 -26.88
N LYS A 255 -31.54 -7.00 -25.57
CA LYS A 255 -32.89 -7.12 -24.95
C LYS A 255 -33.46 -5.79 -24.47
N LEU A 256 -32.67 -4.70 -24.52
CA LEU A 256 -33.14 -3.37 -24.14
C LEU A 256 -33.82 -2.63 -25.29
N PHE A 257 -33.56 -3.02 -26.54
CA PHE A 257 -34.21 -2.43 -27.71
C PHE A 257 -35.70 -2.79 -27.73
N GLU A 258 -36.55 -1.79 -27.92
CA GLU A 258 -38.01 -1.94 -27.94
C GLU A 258 -38.55 -2.04 -29.38
N SER A 259 -37.72 -1.69 -30.38
CA SER A 259 -37.98 -1.80 -31.83
C SER A 259 -36.77 -2.37 -32.61
N VAL A 260 -36.95 -2.63 -33.92
CA VAL A 260 -35.85 -3.00 -34.84
C VAL A 260 -35.15 -1.75 -35.37
N GLU A 261 -35.87 -0.63 -35.38
CA GLU A 261 -35.46 0.68 -35.86
C GLU A 261 -34.35 1.25 -34.98
N GLU A 262 -34.45 1.14 -33.65
CA GLU A 262 -33.36 1.49 -32.71
C GLU A 262 -32.04 0.75 -33.00
N VAL A 263 -32.09 -0.44 -33.60
CA VAL A 263 -30.89 -1.22 -33.99
C VAL A 263 -30.31 -0.74 -35.32
N ARG A 264 -31.11 -0.10 -36.17
CA ARG A 264 -30.65 0.56 -37.42
C ARG A 264 -30.10 1.96 -37.17
N ASP A 265 -30.58 2.64 -36.12
CA ASP A 265 -30.15 4.00 -35.74
C ASP A 265 -28.79 4.02 -34.99
N ILE A 266 -28.16 2.85 -34.78
CA ILE A 266 -26.81 2.74 -34.21
C ILE A 266 -25.78 3.28 -35.24
N PRO A 267 -24.91 4.25 -34.88
CA PRO A 267 -23.94 4.80 -35.83
C PRO A 267 -22.94 3.77 -36.35
N ASP A 268 -22.69 3.77 -37.66
CA ASP A 268 -21.71 2.89 -38.33
C ASP A 268 -20.29 3.02 -37.74
N TYR A 269 -19.94 4.23 -37.31
CA TYR A 269 -18.63 4.54 -36.75
C TYR A 269 -18.59 4.32 -35.23
N LEU A 270 -17.78 3.35 -34.80
CA LEU A 270 -17.53 3.01 -33.39
C LEU A 270 -17.17 4.23 -32.52
N ASP A 271 -16.36 5.16 -33.03
CA ASP A 271 -15.95 6.36 -32.30
C ASP A 271 -17.03 7.46 -32.24
N THR A 272 -18.11 7.34 -33.01
CA THR A 272 -19.33 8.16 -32.85
C THR A 272 -20.19 7.58 -31.74
N LEU A 273 -20.45 6.27 -31.74
CA LEU A 273 -21.18 5.58 -30.66
C LEU A 273 -20.46 5.74 -29.30
N ARG A 274 -19.13 5.61 -29.26
CA ARG A 274 -18.32 5.88 -28.07
C ARG A 274 -18.49 7.31 -27.57
N ARG A 275 -18.46 8.31 -28.46
CA ARG A 275 -18.67 9.73 -28.09
C ARG A 275 -20.05 9.97 -27.51
N GLN A 276 -21.10 9.45 -28.15
CA GLN A 276 -22.49 9.55 -27.66
C GLN A 276 -22.64 8.94 -26.26
N TYR A 277 -22.08 7.74 -26.04
CA TYR A 277 -22.07 7.10 -24.73
C TYR A 277 -21.33 7.97 -23.69
N LEU A 278 -20.11 8.40 -23.98
CA LEU A 278 -19.28 9.20 -23.07
C LEU A 278 -19.90 10.57 -22.75
N SER A 279 -20.55 11.22 -23.72
CA SER A 279 -21.26 12.49 -23.50
C SER A 279 -22.59 12.33 -22.77
N SER A 280 -23.08 11.10 -22.58
CA SER A 280 -24.26 10.81 -21.75
C SER A 280 -23.93 10.52 -20.28
N LEU A 281 -22.65 10.38 -19.92
CA LEU A 281 -22.22 10.13 -18.54
C LEU A 281 -22.09 11.44 -17.74
N PRO A 282 -22.53 11.50 -16.47
CA PRO A 282 -22.36 12.65 -15.60
C PRO A 282 -20.94 12.67 -15.02
N LEU A 283 -19.93 12.82 -15.89
CA LEU A 283 -18.51 12.78 -15.52
C LEU A 283 -18.19 13.76 -14.39
N LEU A 284 -17.34 13.35 -13.45
CA LEU A 284 -16.88 14.24 -12.39
C LEU A 284 -16.15 15.45 -13.00
N PRO A 285 -16.35 16.67 -12.47
CA PRO A 285 -15.55 17.82 -12.84
C PRO A 285 -14.05 17.54 -12.65
N MET A 286 -13.24 18.04 -13.58
CA MET A 286 -11.78 18.03 -13.47
C MET A 286 -11.26 19.46 -13.52
N ARG A 287 -10.30 19.77 -12.66
CA ARG A 287 -9.56 21.02 -12.71
C ARG A 287 -8.41 20.88 -13.70
N ARG A 288 -8.11 21.96 -14.42
CA ARG A 288 -7.03 22.05 -15.40
C ARG A 288 -6.11 23.20 -15.01
N LYS A 289 -4.80 22.99 -15.04
CA LYS A 289 -3.80 24.05 -14.92
C LYS A 289 -2.69 23.77 -15.94
N THR A 290 -2.29 24.76 -16.72
CA THR A 290 -1.13 24.62 -17.60
C THR A 290 0.13 24.80 -16.77
N LEU A 291 1.04 23.82 -16.83
CA LEU A 291 2.35 23.87 -16.16
C LEU A 291 3.43 24.23 -17.17
N THR A 292 4.50 24.87 -16.69
CA THR A 292 5.76 24.98 -17.45
C THR A 292 6.61 23.74 -17.17
N LEU A 293 7.21 23.18 -18.22
CA LEU A 293 8.06 22.00 -18.17
C LEU A 293 9.54 22.40 -18.34
N ASP A 294 10.47 21.67 -17.71
CA ASP A 294 11.90 21.87 -17.92
C ASP A 294 12.29 21.47 -19.35
N LYS A 295 12.65 22.48 -20.16
CA LYS A 295 13.11 22.30 -21.55
C LYS A 295 14.21 21.26 -21.70
N LYS A 296 15.11 21.13 -20.71
CA LYS A 296 16.23 20.17 -20.73
C LYS A 296 15.76 18.72 -20.69
N MET A 297 14.56 18.44 -20.17
CA MET A 297 13.98 17.10 -20.16
C MET A 297 13.16 16.79 -21.42
N ILE A 298 12.74 17.81 -22.16
CA ILE A 298 11.78 17.70 -23.28
C ILE A 298 12.25 18.41 -24.56
N GLU A 299 13.55 18.44 -24.82
CA GLU A 299 14.19 19.19 -25.92
C GLU A 299 13.58 18.93 -27.32
N SER A 300 12.99 17.74 -27.52
CA SER A 300 12.30 17.34 -28.76
C SER A 300 10.86 17.89 -28.90
N ARG A 301 10.31 18.57 -27.90
CA ARG A 301 8.95 19.15 -27.95
C ARG A 301 8.97 20.62 -28.40
N LYS A 302 8.01 20.97 -29.26
CA LYS A 302 7.78 22.37 -29.72
C LYS A 302 7.23 23.29 -28.63
N THR A 303 6.71 22.76 -27.53
CA THR A 303 6.10 23.51 -26.43
C THR A 303 6.68 23.10 -25.08
N ASP A 304 6.97 24.09 -24.24
CA ASP A 304 7.40 23.96 -22.84
C ASP A 304 6.21 23.93 -21.87
N LYS A 305 5.01 23.61 -22.37
CA LYS A 305 3.76 23.65 -21.65
C LYS A 305 2.93 22.40 -21.94
N GLU A 306 2.42 21.79 -20.86
CA GLU A 306 1.43 20.73 -20.87
C GLU A 306 0.44 21.00 -19.72
N ASP A 307 -0.81 20.56 -19.87
CA ASP A 307 -1.82 20.70 -18.83
C ASP A 307 -1.75 19.54 -17.84
N ILE A 308 -1.74 19.86 -16.54
CA ILE A 308 -2.11 18.90 -15.51
C ILE A 308 -3.64 18.89 -15.35
N LEU A 309 -4.23 17.71 -15.51
CA LEU A 309 -5.61 17.43 -15.13
C LEU A 309 -5.65 16.82 -13.74
N MET A 310 -6.56 17.32 -12.93
CA MET A 310 -6.77 16.94 -11.53
C MET A 310 -8.25 16.64 -11.33
N LEU A 311 -8.61 15.60 -10.56
CA LEU A 311 -10.00 15.42 -10.14
C LEU A 311 -10.42 16.61 -9.26
N ASP A 312 -11.65 17.09 -9.40
CA ASP A 312 -12.21 18.03 -8.42
C ASP A 312 -12.58 17.30 -7.13
N LEU A 313 -11.75 17.45 -6.10
CA LEU A 313 -11.91 16.73 -4.84
C LEU A 313 -13.25 17.03 -4.15
N GLU A 314 -13.76 18.27 -4.24
CA GLU A 314 -15.03 18.70 -3.67
C GLU A 314 -16.22 17.96 -4.30
N SER A 315 -16.31 17.94 -5.63
CA SER A 315 -17.33 17.19 -6.36
C SER A 315 -17.20 15.68 -6.15
N MET A 316 -15.98 15.15 -6.16
CA MET A 316 -15.72 13.71 -5.95
C MET A 316 -16.20 13.27 -4.56
N VAL A 317 -15.84 14.01 -3.50
CA VAL A 317 -16.30 13.77 -2.13
C VAL A 317 -17.81 13.94 -2.01
N THR A 318 -18.39 14.99 -2.59
CA THR A 318 -19.84 15.22 -2.53
C THR A 318 -20.62 14.08 -3.18
N ARG A 319 -20.14 13.52 -4.31
CA ARG A 319 -20.71 12.32 -4.93
C ARG A 319 -20.46 11.06 -4.09
N HIS A 320 -19.26 10.88 -3.56
CA HIS A 320 -18.95 9.74 -2.69
C HIS A 320 -19.89 9.69 -1.49
N LEU A 321 -20.10 10.82 -0.81
CA LEU A 321 -21.04 10.97 0.30
C LEU A 321 -22.51 10.87 -0.13
N SER A 322 -22.86 11.19 -1.39
CA SER A 322 -24.24 11.07 -1.88
C SER A 322 -24.72 9.61 -1.99
N SER A 323 -23.79 8.66 -2.15
CA SER A 323 -24.08 7.22 -2.08
C SER A 323 -24.34 6.78 -0.62
N LYS A 324 -25.56 6.31 -0.32
CA LYS A 324 -25.83 5.68 0.99
C LYS A 324 -24.92 4.49 1.25
N ARG A 325 -24.66 3.65 0.24
CA ARG A 325 -23.77 2.48 0.38
C ARG A 325 -22.35 2.86 0.82
N ASN A 326 -21.90 4.07 0.49
CA ASN A 326 -20.59 4.55 0.91
C ASN A 326 -20.65 5.08 2.34
N GLN A 327 -21.67 5.88 2.70
CA GLN A 327 -21.91 6.30 4.08
C GLN A 327 -21.99 5.10 5.04
N ASP A 328 -22.76 4.06 4.67
CA ASP A 328 -22.92 2.81 5.44
C ASP A 328 -21.60 2.02 5.60
N ALA A 329 -20.57 2.31 4.79
CA ALA A 329 -19.25 1.67 4.82
C ALA A 329 -18.14 2.57 5.42
N MET A 330 -18.46 3.83 5.75
CA MET A 330 -17.52 4.79 6.33
C MET A 330 -17.30 4.52 7.83
N ILE A 331 -16.07 4.81 8.27
CA ILE A 331 -15.66 4.82 9.67
C ILE A 331 -15.69 6.28 10.15
N SER A 332 -16.59 6.57 11.09
CA SER A 332 -16.68 7.84 11.81
C SER A 332 -16.43 7.64 13.31
N GLY A 333 -16.35 8.74 14.05
CA GLY A 333 -16.24 8.76 15.50
C GLY A 333 -14.81 8.83 16.04
N LEU A 334 -14.73 8.71 17.37
CA LEU A 334 -13.51 8.75 18.16
C LEU A 334 -12.54 7.60 17.82
N ALA A 335 -11.30 7.69 18.34
CA ALA A 335 -10.33 6.60 18.25
C ALA A 335 -10.76 5.42 19.14
N HIS A 336 -10.43 4.19 18.73
CA HIS A 336 -10.74 2.95 19.45
C HIS A 336 -9.48 2.32 20.01
N ARG A 337 -9.40 2.07 21.32
CA ARG A 337 -8.33 1.26 21.93
C ARG A 337 -8.74 -0.22 21.91
N THR A 338 -7.87 -1.11 21.43
CA THR A 338 -8.13 -2.57 21.33
C THR A 338 -6.84 -3.36 21.53
N ASP A 339 -6.85 -4.47 22.25
CA ASP A 339 -5.66 -5.31 22.46
C ASP A 339 -5.31 -6.21 21.27
N GLY A 340 -6.34 -6.61 20.53
CA GLY A 340 -6.26 -7.48 19.37
C GLY A 340 -5.70 -6.80 18.11
N LYS A 341 -6.12 -7.30 16.95
CA LYS A 341 -5.60 -6.87 15.66
C LYS A 341 -6.11 -5.47 15.25
N VAL A 342 -5.18 -4.63 14.80
CA VAL A 342 -5.49 -3.35 14.14
C VAL A 342 -5.89 -3.62 12.69
N ASP A 343 -7.17 -3.38 12.38
CA ASP A 343 -7.79 -3.52 11.05
C ASP A 343 -8.41 -2.20 10.53
N HIS A 344 -8.48 -1.17 11.39
CA HIS A 344 -9.09 0.11 11.10
C HIS A 344 -8.15 1.26 11.48
N ALA A 345 -8.12 2.32 10.66
CA ALA A 345 -7.28 3.48 10.93
C ALA A 345 -7.60 4.16 12.28
N ARG A 346 -8.86 4.09 12.75
CA ARG A 346 -9.26 4.59 14.07
C ARG A 346 -8.68 3.84 15.27
N GLN A 347 -8.04 2.69 15.06
CA GLN A 347 -7.30 1.97 16.11
C GLN A 347 -5.82 2.40 16.20
N ALA A 348 -5.35 3.26 15.30
CA ALA A 348 -3.97 3.75 15.30
C ALA A 348 -3.83 5.03 16.15
N GLN A 349 -2.66 5.22 16.77
CA GLN A 349 -2.37 6.35 17.66
C GLN A 349 -2.68 7.71 16.99
N TRP A 350 -2.32 7.89 15.72
CA TRP A 350 -2.52 9.16 15.01
C TRP A 350 -3.97 9.61 14.93
N TRP A 351 -4.96 8.71 15.03
CA TRP A 351 -6.37 9.07 14.93
C TRP A 351 -6.85 9.83 16.16
N GLY A 352 -6.43 9.39 17.36
CA GLY A 352 -6.80 10.03 18.63
C GLY A 352 -5.87 11.17 19.04
N GLU A 353 -4.71 11.33 18.40
CA GLU A 353 -3.85 12.52 18.53
C GLU A 353 -4.44 13.78 17.84
N SER A 354 -5.40 13.61 16.93
CA SER A 354 -6.00 14.68 16.10
C SER A 354 -7.43 15.00 16.56
N ILE A 355 -7.79 16.28 16.46
CA ILE A 355 -9.15 16.78 16.71
C ILE A 355 -10.03 16.55 15.48
N ARG A 356 -9.43 16.56 14.28
CA ARG A 356 -10.16 16.61 13.01
C ARG A 356 -10.64 15.26 12.47
N THR A 357 -10.27 14.15 13.11
CA THR A 357 -10.64 12.78 12.71
C THR A 357 -12.05 12.38 13.13
N THR A 358 -12.63 13.03 14.14
CA THR A 358 -13.70 12.46 14.95
C THR A 358 -15.11 12.51 14.35
N SER A 359 -15.33 13.24 13.26
CA SER A 359 -16.65 13.46 12.64
C SER A 359 -17.69 13.97 13.65
N GLY A 360 -17.45 15.15 14.25
CA GLY A 360 -18.35 15.77 15.23
C GLY A 360 -18.28 15.21 16.65
N HIS A 361 -17.75 13.99 16.82
CA HIS A 361 -17.70 13.35 18.14
C HIS A 361 -16.59 13.97 19.00
N CYS A 362 -16.86 14.19 20.28
CA CYS A 362 -15.88 14.72 21.22
C CYS A 362 -16.07 14.12 22.62
N VAL A 363 -15.01 14.15 23.42
CA VAL A 363 -15.06 13.80 24.83
C VAL A 363 -15.25 15.06 25.66
N ARG A 364 -16.04 14.97 26.73
CA ARG A 364 -16.44 16.13 27.56
C ARG A 364 -16.30 15.83 29.05
N MET A 365 -16.16 16.88 29.83
CA MET A 365 -16.27 16.90 31.30
C MET A 365 -17.75 16.93 31.74
N GLU A 366 -18.00 16.81 33.05
CA GLU A 366 -19.36 16.84 33.62
C GLU A 366 -20.08 18.19 33.46
N ASP A 367 -19.33 19.27 33.20
CA ASP A 367 -19.82 20.63 32.94
C ASP A 367 -20.02 20.94 31.44
N ASP A 368 -20.04 19.90 30.59
CA ASP A 368 -20.07 19.97 29.12
C ASP A 368 -18.80 20.54 28.45
N THR A 369 -17.75 20.88 29.22
CA THR A 369 -16.47 21.35 28.66
C THR A 369 -15.81 20.28 27.79
N VAL A 370 -15.52 20.62 26.52
CA VAL A 370 -14.87 19.73 25.55
C VAL A 370 -13.39 19.52 25.90
N LEU A 371 -12.91 18.29 25.75
CA LEU A 371 -11.50 17.91 25.92
C LEU A 371 -10.87 17.55 24.56
N PHE A 372 -9.77 18.22 24.23
CA PHE A 372 -8.98 17.97 23.02
C PHE A 372 -7.58 17.42 23.33
N PRO A 373 -6.96 16.66 22.40
CA PRO A 373 -5.53 16.42 22.41
C PRO A 373 -4.75 17.74 22.48
N SER A 374 -3.71 17.76 23.31
CA SER A 374 -2.93 18.93 23.75
C SER A 374 -3.51 19.80 24.86
N ASP A 375 -4.73 19.55 25.35
CA ASP A 375 -5.21 20.24 26.55
C ASP A 375 -4.37 19.87 27.79
N PHE A 376 -4.14 20.83 28.68
CA PHE A 376 -3.56 20.56 29.99
C PHE A 376 -4.68 20.44 31.03
N VAL A 377 -4.50 19.58 32.03
CA VAL A 377 -5.54 19.26 33.02
C VAL A 377 -4.97 19.06 34.41
N MET A 378 -5.79 19.34 35.44
CA MET A 378 -5.65 18.71 36.76
C MET A 378 -6.58 17.50 36.82
N TYR A 379 -6.09 16.36 37.31
CA TYR A 379 -6.85 15.11 37.37
C TYR A 379 -6.55 14.28 38.63
N TRP A 380 -7.44 13.35 38.96
CA TRP A 380 -7.26 12.37 40.02
C TRP A 380 -6.56 11.11 39.46
N LYS A 381 -5.44 10.70 40.06
CA LYS A 381 -4.71 9.47 39.69
C LYS A 381 -5.41 8.23 40.24
N GLU A 382 -5.06 7.06 39.71
CA GLU A 382 -5.65 5.77 40.05
C GLU A 382 -4.69 4.93 40.89
N ASP A 383 -5.06 4.65 42.14
CA ASP A 383 -4.40 3.70 43.05
C ASP A 383 -5.43 3.24 44.12
N ASP A 384 -5.59 1.92 44.30
CA ASP A 384 -6.58 1.32 45.24
C ASP A 384 -6.13 1.35 46.72
N ASP A 385 -4.89 1.76 47.01
CA ASP A 385 -4.27 1.75 48.36
C ASP A 385 -3.77 3.14 48.83
N CYS A 386 -4.20 4.24 48.17
CA CYS A 386 -3.79 5.59 48.58
C CYS A 386 -4.65 6.13 49.75
N GLU A 387 -4.04 6.35 50.91
CA GLU A 387 -4.71 6.99 52.07
C GLU A 387 -5.19 8.43 51.75
N ASP A 388 -4.53 9.13 50.82
CA ASP A 388 -4.86 10.48 50.35
C ASP A 388 -5.55 10.47 48.97
N ALA A 389 -6.76 9.92 48.89
CA ALA A 389 -7.64 9.93 47.70
C ALA A 389 -8.11 11.33 47.24
N SER A 390 -7.43 12.40 47.66
CA SER A 390 -7.71 13.82 47.42
C SER A 390 -6.50 14.61 46.90
N THR A 391 -5.53 13.95 46.25
CA THR A 391 -4.39 14.63 45.61
C THR A 391 -4.61 14.83 44.11
N LEU A 392 -4.53 16.09 43.64
CA LEU A 392 -4.61 16.45 42.22
C LEU A 392 -3.24 16.41 41.53
N PHE A 393 -3.19 15.80 40.35
CA PHE A 393 -2.00 15.68 39.51
C PHE A 393 -2.14 16.50 38.23
N TRP A 394 -1.03 17.10 37.78
CA TRP A 394 -0.98 17.83 36.51
C TRP A 394 -0.75 16.84 35.35
N GLY A 395 -1.42 17.09 34.23
CA GLY A 395 -1.32 16.25 33.05
C GLY A 395 -1.54 17.01 31.75
N ARG A 396 -1.15 16.38 30.63
CA ARG A 396 -1.41 16.80 29.26
C ARG A 396 -2.12 15.69 28.51
N ILE A 397 -3.26 15.99 27.88
CA ILE A 397 -3.99 15.02 27.06
C ILE A 397 -3.19 14.78 25.77
N CYS A 398 -2.82 13.52 25.51
CA CYS A 398 -2.08 13.12 24.32
C CYS A 398 -2.96 12.45 23.26
N TRP A 399 -4.02 11.76 23.68
CA TRP A 399 -4.92 10.98 22.83
C TRP A 399 -6.32 10.95 23.43
N VAL A 400 -7.35 11.01 22.58
CA VAL A 400 -8.76 11.00 22.98
C VAL A 400 -9.51 9.89 22.23
N GLY A 401 -10.27 9.05 22.94
CA GLY A 401 -10.94 7.91 22.33
C GLY A 401 -11.93 7.14 23.22
N GLN A 402 -12.13 5.88 22.87
CA GLN A 402 -13.03 4.93 23.53
C GLN A 402 -12.37 3.57 23.77
N ASP A 403 -12.75 2.91 24.86
CA ASP A 403 -12.18 1.62 25.27
C ASP A 403 -12.92 0.42 24.67
N PHE A 404 -12.21 -0.37 23.87
CA PHE A 404 -12.65 -1.67 23.32
C PHE A 404 -11.60 -2.76 23.59
N THR A 405 -10.89 -2.66 24.72
CA THR A 405 -10.00 -3.71 25.24
C THR A 405 -10.79 -4.96 25.65
N ASP A 406 -10.12 -6.11 25.67
CA ASP A 406 -10.73 -7.37 26.14
C ASP A 406 -11.16 -7.25 27.60
N THR A 407 -10.45 -6.43 28.40
CA THR A 407 -10.82 -6.08 29.78
C THR A 407 -12.14 -5.32 29.82
N ALA A 408 -12.30 -4.24 29.03
CA ALA A 408 -13.53 -3.46 28.96
C ALA A 408 -14.74 -4.26 28.46
N ILE A 409 -14.51 -5.26 27.60
CA ILE A 409 -15.54 -6.21 27.17
C ILE A 409 -15.95 -7.14 28.32
N GLN A 410 -15.00 -7.64 29.11
CA GLN A 410 -15.26 -8.52 30.26
C GLN A 410 -15.95 -7.81 31.45
N THR A 411 -15.61 -6.54 31.70
CA THR A 411 -16.25 -5.71 32.74
C THR A 411 -17.59 -5.10 32.30
N GLY A 412 -17.92 -5.17 31.00
CA GLY A 412 -19.12 -4.54 30.44
C GLY A 412 -19.00 -3.02 30.25
N THR A 413 -17.80 -2.46 30.33
CA THR A 413 -17.53 -1.02 30.15
C THR A 413 -17.09 -0.64 28.74
N SER A 414 -17.13 -1.57 27.78
CA SER A 414 -16.73 -1.33 26.39
C SER A 414 -17.53 -0.20 25.72
N GLY A 415 -16.84 0.67 24.98
CA GLY A 415 -17.38 1.90 24.40
C GLY A 415 -17.27 3.13 25.31
N SER A 416 -16.84 2.99 26.58
CA SER A 416 -16.62 4.13 27.48
C SER A 416 -15.56 5.08 26.94
N HIS A 417 -15.77 6.39 27.10
CA HIS A 417 -14.77 7.40 26.78
C HIS A 417 -13.52 7.25 27.65
N MET A 418 -12.35 7.42 27.05
CA MET A 418 -11.05 7.39 27.73
C MET A 418 -10.08 8.39 27.11
N ILE A 419 -9.15 8.89 27.91
CA ILE A 419 -8.09 9.81 27.46
C ILE A 419 -6.72 9.30 27.92
N GLU A 420 -5.71 9.45 27.06
CA GLU A 420 -4.30 9.27 27.44
C GLU A 420 -3.79 10.58 28.04
N ILE A 421 -3.33 10.55 29.28
CA ILE A 421 -2.65 11.66 29.94
C ILE A 421 -1.17 11.34 30.12
N GLN A 422 -0.34 12.22 29.57
CA GLN A 422 1.08 12.32 29.90
C GLN A 422 1.25 13.19 31.15
N ALA A 423 2.04 12.72 32.12
CA ALA A 423 2.20 13.41 33.40
C ALA A 423 2.98 14.73 33.26
N VAL A 424 2.61 15.72 34.07
CA VAL A 424 3.23 17.04 34.09
C VAL A 424 3.47 17.42 35.55
N GLN A 425 4.57 18.12 35.84
CA GLN A 425 4.90 18.56 37.19
C GLN A 425 5.37 20.02 37.20
N GLU A 426 4.99 20.78 38.23
CA GLU A 426 5.56 22.11 38.44
C GLU A 426 7.05 21.99 38.79
N LYS A 427 7.91 22.75 38.11
CA LYS A 427 9.37 22.67 38.29
C LYS A 427 9.82 22.81 39.75
N ARG A 428 9.11 23.62 40.54
CA ARG A 428 9.36 23.87 41.98
C ARG A 428 8.97 22.70 42.90
N LYS A 429 8.31 21.66 42.38
CA LYS A 429 7.89 20.46 43.11
C LYS A 429 8.73 19.22 42.78
N LEU A 430 9.62 19.29 41.79
CA LEU A 430 10.53 18.21 41.42
C LEU A 430 11.60 17.97 42.51
N ASP A 431 11.98 16.71 42.70
CA ASP A 431 13.14 16.33 43.51
C ASP A 431 14.44 16.91 42.91
N ASP A 432 15.28 17.47 43.78
CA ASP A 432 16.59 18.02 43.44
C ASP A 432 17.50 16.99 42.74
N ASN A 433 17.32 15.69 43.03
CA ASN A 433 18.05 14.60 42.36
C ASN A 433 17.78 14.55 40.84
N ILE A 434 16.65 15.06 40.35
CA ILE A 434 16.25 15.03 38.94
C ILE A 434 17.09 16.02 38.11
N PHE A 435 17.54 17.12 38.73
CA PHE A 435 18.39 18.12 38.06
C PHE A 435 19.88 17.73 37.99
N THR A 436 20.31 16.65 38.65
CA THR A 436 21.72 16.21 38.70
C THR A 436 22.34 15.99 37.33
N THR A 437 21.56 15.52 36.34
CA THR A 437 22.04 15.28 34.97
C THR A 437 22.10 16.53 34.11
N LYS A 438 21.46 17.64 34.53
CA LYS A 438 21.52 18.95 33.83
C LYS A 438 21.25 20.14 34.77
N PRO A 439 22.19 20.52 35.66
CA PRO A 439 21.96 21.57 36.68
C PRO A 439 21.49 22.92 36.12
N ASN A 440 21.91 23.27 34.90
CA ASN A 440 21.47 24.50 34.21
C ASN A 440 19.94 24.59 34.03
N VAL A 441 19.22 23.47 34.03
CA VAL A 441 17.74 23.48 34.00
C VAL A 441 17.20 24.06 35.30
N LYS A 442 17.73 23.66 36.47
CA LYS A 442 17.32 24.19 37.78
C LYS A 442 17.50 25.71 37.85
N HIS A 443 18.65 26.20 37.35
CA HIS A 443 19.00 27.63 37.32
C HIS A 443 18.40 28.42 36.14
N SER A 444 17.65 27.78 35.24
CA SER A 444 16.96 28.49 34.16
C SER A 444 15.73 29.22 34.71
N HIS A 445 15.78 30.54 34.82
CA HIS A 445 14.66 31.34 35.34
C HIS A 445 13.58 31.59 34.28
N CYS A 446 12.35 31.80 34.75
CA CYS A 446 11.24 32.40 33.99
C CYS A 446 11.06 33.87 34.46
N PRO A 447 10.34 34.71 33.68
CA PRO A 447 9.91 36.03 34.14
C PRO A 447 9.06 35.94 35.41
N GLU A 448 9.03 37.01 36.19
CA GLU A 448 8.17 37.12 37.36
C GLU A 448 6.70 36.86 36.99
N ASN A 449 5.99 36.13 37.85
CA ASN A 449 4.59 35.68 37.69
C ASN A 449 4.34 34.54 36.68
N VAL A 450 5.36 33.99 35.98
CA VAL A 450 5.20 32.79 35.14
C VAL A 450 5.64 31.52 35.87
N THR A 451 4.78 30.50 35.93
CA THR A 451 5.11 29.20 36.52
C THR A 451 5.62 28.22 35.45
N GLU A 452 6.82 27.67 35.65
CA GLU A 452 7.39 26.67 34.73
C GLU A 452 6.85 25.27 35.04
N LEU A 453 6.22 24.66 34.02
CA LEU A 453 5.78 23.27 34.03
C LEU A 453 6.77 22.40 33.24
N ILE A 454 7.00 21.19 33.73
CA ILE A 454 7.88 20.18 33.15
C ILE A 454 7.01 19.00 32.74
N VAL A 455 7.04 18.64 31.46
CA VAL A 455 6.34 17.46 30.94
C VAL A 455 7.21 16.23 31.15
N ILE A 456 6.65 15.18 31.72
CA ILE A 456 7.31 13.88 31.86
C ILE A 456 7.02 13.08 30.59
N GLU A 457 8.05 12.69 29.84
CA GLU A 457 7.86 12.15 28.48
C GLU A 457 7.27 10.74 28.48
N ASP A 458 7.71 9.92 29.42
CA ASP A 458 7.51 8.47 29.51
C ASP A 458 6.50 8.03 30.59
N GLU A 459 6.11 8.91 31.50
CA GLU A 459 4.97 8.67 32.41
C GLU A 459 3.65 9.02 31.69
N LYS A 460 2.97 7.98 31.20
CA LYS A 460 1.65 8.06 30.57
C LYS A 460 0.66 7.13 31.26
N SER A 461 -0.60 7.57 31.37
CA SER A 461 -1.70 6.81 31.96
C SER A 461 -2.98 6.99 31.13
N MET A 462 -3.87 6.00 31.16
CA MET A 462 -5.20 6.09 30.57
C MET A 462 -6.21 6.35 31.68
N ILE A 463 -7.07 7.36 31.57
CA ILE A 463 -8.10 7.64 32.57
C ILE A 463 -9.50 7.84 31.98
N CYS A 464 -10.51 7.70 32.82
CA CYS A 464 -11.87 8.15 32.52
C CYS A 464 -11.96 9.69 32.57
N PRO A 465 -12.65 10.36 31.62
CA PRO A 465 -12.80 11.81 31.59
C PRO A 465 -13.41 12.44 32.85
N SER A 466 -14.26 11.72 33.59
CA SER A 466 -14.84 12.21 34.85
C SER A 466 -13.82 12.38 35.99
N ARG A 467 -12.58 11.88 35.83
CA ARG A 467 -11.47 12.20 36.76
C ARG A 467 -10.73 13.50 36.42
N VAL A 468 -11.06 14.17 35.32
CA VAL A 468 -10.56 15.53 35.03
C VAL A 468 -11.28 16.53 35.93
N HIS A 469 -10.53 17.22 36.78
CA HIS A 469 -11.06 18.23 37.70
C HIS A 469 -11.15 19.62 37.06
N SER A 470 -10.17 20.00 36.23
CA SER A 470 -10.16 21.31 35.56
C SER A 470 -9.29 21.32 34.30
N ARG A 471 -9.81 21.92 33.22
CA ARG A 471 -9.11 22.15 31.93
C ARG A 471 -8.28 23.44 31.95
N TYR A 472 -7.17 23.44 31.24
CA TYR A 472 -6.29 24.57 30.94
C TYR A 472 -5.93 24.54 29.44
N THR A 473 -6.05 25.68 28.76
CA THR A 473 -5.87 25.78 27.30
C THR A 473 -4.54 26.45 26.93
N GLU A 474 -4.30 26.66 25.63
CA GLU A 474 -3.16 27.43 25.10
C GLU A 474 -3.09 28.89 25.60
N SER A 475 -4.19 29.45 26.11
CA SER A 475 -4.17 30.74 26.81
C SER A 475 -3.67 30.66 28.26
N ASP A 476 -3.73 29.46 28.87
CA ASP A 476 -3.19 29.19 30.21
C ASP A 476 -1.75 28.69 30.18
N VAL A 477 -1.44 27.79 29.24
CA VAL A 477 -0.19 27.04 29.14
C VAL A 477 0.42 27.21 27.75
N HIS A 478 1.60 27.83 27.69
CA HIS A 478 2.34 27.99 26.43
C HIS A 478 3.53 27.02 26.37
N ILE A 479 3.61 26.21 25.30
CA ILE A 479 4.82 25.42 24.99
C ILE A 479 5.73 26.25 24.09
N ASP A 480 6.92 26.57 24.61
CA ASP A 480 7.86 27.55 24.03
C ASP A 480 8.83 26.84 23.08
N TYR A 481 8.33 26.48 21.89
CA TYR A 481 9.12 25.80 20.85
C TYR A 481 10.24 26.66 20.22
N ASP A 482 10.24 27.97 20.47
CA ASP A 482 11.32 28.90 20.06
C ASP A 482 12.46 28.96 21.09
N PHE A 483 12.35 28.29 22.24
CA PHE A 483 13.35 28.31 23.31
C PHE A 483 14.63 27.51 22.98
N GLU A 484 15.75 28.23 22.92
CA GLU A 484 17.10 27.71 22.81
C GLU A 484 17.88 27.96 24.11
N PRO A 485 18.35 26.91 24.83
CA PRO A 485 19.05 27.07 26.12
C PRO A 485 20.35 27.88 26.03
N ASP A 486 21.04 27.80 24.91
CA ASP A 486 22.37 28.40 24.69
C ASP A 486 22.29 29.79 24.03
N GLU A 487 21.12 30.17 23.49
CA GLU A 487 20.83 31.52 22.97
C GLU A 487 19.76 32.22 23.87
N PRO A 488 19.99 32.46 25.18
CA PRO A 488 18.93 32.90 26.10
C PRO A 488 18.33 34.29 25.79
N GLN A 489 18.97 35.09 24.93
CA GLN A 489 18.38 36.34 24.40
C GLN A 489 17.31 36.10 23.31
N THR A 490 17.16 34.87 22.81
CA THR A 490 16.04 34.49 21.90
C THR A 490 14.72 34.28 22.64
N PHE A 491 14.66 34.58 23.95
CA PHE A 491 13.46 34.58 24.75
C PHE A 491 12.37 35.47 24.13
N SER A 492 11.31 34.87 23.58
CA SER A 492 10.16 35.61 23.07
C SER A 492 9.29 36.10 24.23
N LEU A 493 9.65 37.27 24.77
CA LEU A 493 8.92 37.98 25.81
C LEU A 493 7.56 38.52 25.31
N SER A 494 7.30 38.47 24.00
CA SER A 494 6.31 39.32 23.32
C SER A 494 5.11 38.60 22.71
N LYS A 495 4.99 37.27 22.83
CA LYS A 495 3.96 36.48 22.13
C LYS A 495 2.84 35.85 22.98
N SER A 496 3.03 35.62 24.28
CA SER A 496 2.03 34.93 25.10
C SER A 496 1.99 35.44 26.54
N SER A 497 0.76 35.73 26.99
CA SER A 497 0.40 36.09 28.37
C SER A 497 0.07 34.87 29.26
N ALA A 498 0.36 33.65 28.79
CA ALA A 498 0.09 32.42 29.53
C ALA A 498 0.77 32.37 30.90
N ARG A 499 0.00 32.04 31.93
CA ARG A 499 0.44 31.91 33.34
C ARG A 499 1.39 30.73 33.57
N PHE A 500 1.27 29.68 32.75
CA PHE A 500 2.15 28.51 32.76
C PHE A 500 2.97 28.45 31.47
N ARG A 501 4.21 27.95 31.58
CA ARG A 501 5.07 27.74 30.40
C ARG A 501 5.82 26.42 30.47
N VAL A 502 5.85 25.70 29.35
CA VAL A 502 6.68 24.50 29.15
C VAL A 502 7.84 24.85 28.23
N ARG A 503 9.06 24.81 28.77
CA ARG A 503 10.32 24.90 28.00
C ARG A 503 11.09 23.59 27.98
N TRP A 504 10.83 22.71 28.95
CA TRP A 504 11.61 21.51 29.24
C TRP A 504 10.72 20.28 29.40
N PHE A 505 11.22 19.17 28.90
CA PHE A 505 10.66 17.84 28.99
C PHE A 505 11.70 16.92 29.64
N TYR A 506 11.26 15.97 30.46
CA TYR A 506 12.13 15.04 31.19
C TYR A 506 11.73 13.59 30.92
N ASN A 507 12.71 12.76 30.58
CA ASN A 507 12.53 11.32 30.43
C ASN A 507 13.07 10.61 31.69
N GLN A 508 12.20 9.95 32.46
CA GLN A 508 12.58 9.29 33.72
C GLN A 508 13.49 8.09 33.48
N ALA A 509 13.15 7.22 32.52
CA ALA A 509 13.87 5.98 32.21
C ALA A 509 15.32 6.24 31.74
N GLN A 510 15.53 7.26 30.89
CA GLN A 510 16.86 7.69 30.44
C GLN A 510 17.52 8.69 31.39
N ARG A 511 16.78 9.23 32.37
CA ARG A 511 17.17 10.37 33.23
C ARG A 511 17.60 11.62 32.45
N SER A 512 17.04 11.81 31.25
CA SER A 512 17.50 12.76 30.24
C SER A 512 16.59 14.00 30.12
N TRP A 513 17.16 15.16 29.74
CA TRP A 513 16.49 16.46 29.69
C TRP A 513 16.46 17.04 28.27
N ARG A 514 15.27 17.19 27.69
CA ARG A 514 15.04 17.84 26.39
C ARG A 514 14.40 19.23 26.57
N HIS A 515 14.69 20.14 25.64
CA HIS A 515 13.98 21.42 25.53
C HIS A 515 12.91 21.30 24.44
N ALA A 516 11.83 22.09 24.53
CA ALA A 516 10.62 21.93 23.72
C ALA A 516 10.90 21.83 22.20
N MET A 517 11.80 22.65 21.66
CA MET A 517 12.20 22.60 20.24
C MET A 517 12.69 21.21 19.77
N ARG A 518 13.16 20.35 20.68
CA ARG A 518 13.63 18.97 20.42
C ARG A 518 12.63 17.90 20.87
N THR A 519 11.35 18.25 20.82
CA THR A 519 10.19 17.35 20.95
C THR A 519 9.26 17.61 19.76
N THR A 520 8.35 16.67 19.48
CA THR A 520 7.36 16.87 18.41
C THR A 520 6.03 17.34 18.99
N PRO A 521 5.41 18.38 18.42
CA PRO A 521 4.03 18.75 18.74
C PRO A 521 3.04 17.58 18.56
N LEU A 522 1.90 17.66 19.24
CA LEU A 522 0.76 16.78 18.98
C LEU A 522 0.02 17.21 17.70
N ARG A 523 -0.77 16.32 17.09
CA ARG A 523 -1.57 16.69 15.89
C ARG A 523 -2.62 17.74 16.25
N GLY A 524 -3.38 17.53 17.34
CA GLY A 524 -4.32 18.52 17.88
C GLY A 524 -3.67 19.86 18.25
N GLU A 525 -2.41 19.85 18.69
CA GLU A 525 -1.66 21.08 18.98
C GLU A 525 -1.40 21.91 17.70
N ARG A 526 -0.93 21.28 16.62
CA ARG A 526 -0.78 21.95 15.32
C ARG A 526 -2.13 22.39 14.74
N GLU A 527 -3.19 21.63 14.96
CA GLU A 527 -4.54 21.97 14.52
C GLU A 527 -5.08 23.20 15.27
N ILE A 528 -4.84 23.30 16.58
CA ILE A 528 -5.17 24.49 17.40
C ILE A 528 -4.31 25.70 16.98
N GLU A 529 -3.01 25.52 16.74
CA GLU A 529 -2.10 26.59 16.30
C GLU A 529 -2.50 27.19 14.94
N VAL A 530 -2.98 26.36 14.01
CA VAL A 530 -3.35 26.76 12.64
C VAL A 530 -4.76 27.34 12.55
N PHE A 531 -5.74 26.77 13.24
CA PHE A 531 -7.15 27.16 13.10
C PHE A 531 -7.72 27.95 14.28
N GLY A 532 -7.11 27.86 15.47
CA GLY A 532 -7.64 28.37 16.73
C GLY A 532 -8.69 27.44 17.35
N ARG A 533 -8.69 27.37 18.70
CA ARG A 533 -9.62 26.52 19.47
C ARG A 533 -11.08 26.84 19.18
N ASP A 534 -11.48 28.10 19.19
CA ASP A 534 -12.85 28.56 18.95
C ASP A 534 -13.41 28.05 17.61
N TYR A 535 -12.55 27.89 16.60
CA TYR A 535 -12.95 27.33 15.30
C TYR A 535 -13.19 25.81 15.40
N LEU A 536 -12.28 25.09 16.08
CA LEU A 536 -12.39 23.65 16.26
C LEU A 536 -13.56 23.26 17.16
N GLU A 537 -13.74 23.91 18.32
CA GLU A 537 -14.89 23.69 19.19
C GLU A 537 -16.20 23.97 18.45
N ARG A 538 -16.27 25.04 17.64
CA ARG A 538 -17.47 25.41 16.88
C ARG A 538 -17.84 24.47 15.73
N TYR A 539 -16.86 23.92 15.00
CA TYR A 539 -17.12 23.19 13.74
C TYR A 539 -16.83 21.69 13.80
N PHE A 540 -16.03 21.21 14.75
CA PHE A 540 -15.65 19.79 14.88
C PHE A 540 -16.33 19.08 16.05
N THR A 541 -17.25 19.76 16.77
CA THR A 541 -18.11 19.16 17.82
C THR A 541 -19.61 19.13 17.43
N ASP A 542 -19.91 19.41 16.16
CA ASP A 542 -21.25 19.36 15.56
C ASP A 542 -21.52 17.95 14.98
N GLU A 543 -22.61 17.30 15.37
CA GLU A 543 -22.99 15.95 14.88
C GLU A 543 -23.26 15.91 13.36
N ASP A 544 -23.52 17.06 12.72
CA ASP A 544 -23.64 17.17 11.27
C ASP A 544 -22.28 17.27 10.54
N MET A 545 -21.15 17.22 11.26
CA MET A 545 -19.78 17.26 10.72
C MET A 545 -19.25 15.88 10.26
N ILE A 546 -18.59 15.84 9.11
CA ILE A 546 -18.00 14.62 8.52
C ILE A 546 -16.50 14.80 8.31
N SER A 547 -15.69 13.94 8.93
CA SER A 547 -14.24 13.86 8.72
C SER A 547 -13.90 12.83 7.65
N LEU A 548 -13.06 13.22 6.69
CA LEU A 548 -12.55 12.35 5.62
C LEU A 548 -11.02 12.36 5.59
N PRO A 549 -10.33 11.79 6.60
CA PRO A 549 -8.88 11.68 6.61
C PRO A 549 -8.39 10.76 5.48
N MET A 550 -7.33 11.18 4.81
CA MET A 550 -6.68 10.45 3.71
C MET A 550 -5.16 10.39 3.92
N PHE A 551 -4.49 9.41 3.33
CA PHE A 551 -3.06 9.53 3.03
C PHE A 551 -2.89 9.92 1.56
N LEU A 552 -1.87 10.71 1.26
CA LEU A 552 -1.49 11.07 -0.11
C LEU A 552 -0.28 10.22 -0.51
N PHE A 553 -0.52 9.24 -1.40
CA PHE A 553 0.55 8.55 -2.09
C PHE A 553 1.14 9.46 -3.18
N THR A 554 2.46 9.52 -3.26
CA THR A 554 3.22 10.31 -4.25
C THR A 554 4.51 9.56 -4.57
N ASP A 555 4.77 9.37 -5.87
CA ASP A 555 5.95 8.68 -6.40
C ASP A 555 6.15 9.00 -7.89
N GLY A 556 7.41 9.10 -8.32
CA GLY A 556 7.77 9.37 -9.71
C GLY A 556 8.03 8.07 -10.48
N PHE A 557 7.11 7.65 -11.36
CA PHE A 557 7.18 6.35 -12.03
C PHE A 557 7.39 6.42 -13.55
N GLY A 558 8.27 5.55 -14.06
CA GLY A 558 8.53 5.39 -15.50
C GLY A 558 7.35 4.80 -16.27
N LEU A 559 6.51 5.65 -16.87
CA LEU A 559 5.27 5.23 -17.55
C LEU A 559 5.52 4.26 -18.71
N TYR A 560 6.56 4.51 -19.50
CA TYR A 560 6.96 3.70 -20.66
C TYR A 560 8.01 2.63 -20.29
N ARG A 561 7.87 2.04 -19.10
CA ARG A 561 8.83 1.10 -18.46
C ARG A 561 10.27 1.63 -18.26
N ASN A 562 10.54 2.92 -18.55
CA ASN A 562 11.84 3.57 -18.34
C ASN A 562 11.69 4.83 -17.46
N MET A 563 12.69 5.08 -16.60
CA MET A 563 12.67 6.22 -15.67
C MET A 563 13.04 7.55 -16.32
N TYR A 564 13.67 7.54 -17.50
CA TYR A 564 14.00 8.75 -18.27
C TYR A 564 12.77 9.58 -18.65
N ARG A 565 11.57 8.97 -18.68
CA ARG A 565 10.28 9.63 -18.91
C ARG A 565 9.30 9.34 -17.77
N ALA A 566 9.76 9.52 -16.53
CA ALA A 566 8.92 9.39 -15.35
C ALA A 566 7.82 10.47 -15.28
N ILE A 567 6.68 10.10 -14.70
CA ILE A 567 5.59 11.03 -14.34
C ILE A 567 5.32 10.92 -12.85
N GLU A 568 4.90 12.01 -12.22
CA GLU A 568 4.56 12.02 -10.78
C GLU A 568 3.13 11.49 -10.59
N GLY A 569 2.96 10.44 -9.80
CA GLY A 569 1.67 9.83 -9.51
C GLY A 569 1.12 10.24 -8.15
N LEU A 570 0.05 11.04 -8.10
CA LEU A 570 -0.54 11.52 -6.85
C LEU A 570 -1.92 10.87 -6.60
N TYR A 571 -2.01 10.00 -5.59
CA TYR A 571 -3.21 9.19 -5.32
C TYR A 571 -3.66 9.30 -3.86
N LEU A 572 -4.96 9.46 -3.64
CA LEU A 572 -5.57 9.54 -2.31
C LEU A 572 -5.98 8.15 -1.83
N MET A 573 -5.49 7.77 -0.65
CA MET A 573 -5.83 6.55 0.09
C MET A 573 -6.80 6.91 1.23
N PRO A 574 -8.12 6.63 1.11
CA PRO A 574 -9.10 6.92 2.16
C PRO A 574 -8.78 6.17 3.45
N GLN A 575 -8.62 6.87 4.58
CA GLN A 575 -8.40 6.21 5.88
C GLN A 575 -9.70 5.97 6.66
N TYR A 576 -10.78 6.64 6.27
CA TYR A 576 -12.14 6.42 6.78
C TYR A 576 -12.81 5.13 6.27
N LEU A 577 -12.08 4.19 5.66
CA LEU A 577 -12.60 2.90 5.19
C LEU A 577 -11.97 1.71 5.94
N PRO A 578 -12.65 0.57 6.10
CA PRO A 578 -12.08 -0.67 6.65
C PRO A 578 -10.86 -1.14 5.85
N ALA A 579 -9.88 -1.83 6.48
CA ALA A 579 -8.73 -2.39 5.74
C ALA A 579 -9.15 -3.23 4.52
N ALA A 580 -10.18 -4.06 4.68
CA ALA A 580 -10.71 -4.89 3.61
C ALA A 580 -11.25 -4.12 2.39
N ASP A 581 -11.50 -2.81 2.50
CA ASP A 581 -11.81 -1.93 1.37
C ASP A 581 -10.62 -1.02 0.99
N ARG A 582 -9.81 -0.55 1.95
CA ARG A 582 -8.60 0.25 1.68
C ARG A 582 -7.52 -0.51 0.89
N GLU A 583 -7.40 -1.83 1.11
CA GLU A 583 -6.42 -2.67 0.40
C GLU A 583 -6.80 -2.93 -1.07
N LYS A 584 -8.03 -2.60 -1.49
CA LYS A 584 -8.48 -2.75 -2.88
C LYS A 584 -7.96 -1.64 -3.79
N LEU A 585 -7.47 -2.02 -4.97
CA LEU A 585 -6.98 -1.08 -5.99
C LEU A 585 -8.03 -0.04 -6.40
N THR A 586 -9.31 -0.42 -6.37
CA THR A 586 -10.45 0.42 -6.74
C THR A 586 -10.88 1.44 -5.69
N SER A 587 -10.29 1.41 -4.49
CA SER A 587 -10.47 2.42 -3.43
C SER A 587 -9.40 3.51 -3.44
N LEU A 588 -8.31 3.30 -4.19
CA LEU A 588 -7.26 4.28 -4.41
C LEU A 588 -7.73 5.28 -5.48
N VAL A 589 -7.79 6.56 -5.14
CA VAL A 589 -8.35 7.61 -6.01
C VAL A 589 -7.22 8.45 -6.61
N PRO A 590 -6.91 8.34 -7.92
CA PRO A 590 -5.89 9.18 -8.54
C PRO A 590 -6.33 10.64 -8.60
N LEU A 591 -5.66 11.49 -7.84
CA LEU A 591 -5.95 12.91 -7.72
C LEU A 591 -5.38 13.68 -8.91
N ALA A 592 -4.14 13.37 -9.31
CA ALA A 592 -3.45 13.99 -10.42
C ALA A 592 -2.33 13.08 -10.97
N LEU A 593 -1.93 13.32 -12.22
CA LEU A 593 -0.67 12.83 -12.79
C LEU A 593 0.15 14.03 -13.27
N GLY A 594 1.33 14.24 -12.67
CA GLY A 594 2.25 15.30 -13.05
C GLY A 594 2.94 14.98 -14.38
N PRO A 595 2.79 15.80 -15.44
CA PRO A 595 3.39 15.52 -16.75
C PRO A 595 4.93 15.51 -16.68
N PHE A 596 5.56 14.72 -17.55
CA PHE A 596 7.02 14.57 -17.58
C PHE A 596 7.72 15.93 -17.80
N GLY A 597 8.72 16.21 -16.96
CA GLY A 597 9.44 17.49 -16.95
C GLY A 597 8.77 18.59 -16.13
N SER A 598 7.59 18.37 -15.51
CA SER A 598 6.99 19.35 -14.60
C SER A 598 7.68 19.35 -13.22
N SER A 599 7.71 20.51 -12.56
CA SER A 599 8.26 20.61 -11.20
C SER A 599 7.23 20.21 -10.14
N LYS A 600 7.67 19.48 -9.10
CA LYS A 600 6.82 19.14 -7.95
C LYS A 600 6.22 20.37 -7.30
N THR A 601 6.98 21.46 -7.20
CA THR A 601 6.50 22.76 -6.71
C THR A 601 5.25 23.22 -7.47
N ASP A 602 5.23 23.10 -8.80
CA ASP A 602 4.11 23.58 -9.61
C ASP A 602 2.91 22.63 -9.61
N ILE A 603 3.16 21.32 -9.44
CA ILE A 603 2.14 20.29 -9.18
C ILE A 603 1.45 20.56 -7.83
N TYR A 604 2.19 20.71 -6.74
CA TYR A 604 1.60 20.99 -5.42
C TYR A 604 0.91 22.36 -5.40
N LYS A 605 1.45 23.39 -6.06
CA LYS A 605 0.75 24.66 -6.32
C LYS A 605 -0.45 24.56 -7.28
N ALA A 606 -0.68 23.42 -7.94
CA ALA A 606 -1.92 23.15 -8.67
C ALA A 606 -3.01 22.58 -7.76
N LEU A 607 -2.60 21.81 -6.73
CA LEU A 607 -3.46 21.19 -5.74
C LEU A 607 -3.84 22.10 -4.56
N ASN A 608 -3.29 23.31 -4.47
CA ASN A 608 -3.53 24.25 -3.36
C ASN A 608 -5.02 24.52 -3.05
N TYR A 609 -5.93 24.33 -4.01
CA TYR A 609 -7.38 24.41 -3.80
C TYR A 609 -7.93 23.45 -2.72
N ILE A 610 -7.15 22.45 -2.31
CA ILE A 610 -7.49 21.48 -1.26
C ILE A 610 -7.48 22.12 0.13
N CYS A 611 -6.79 23.25 0.36
CA CYS A 611 -6.71 23.89 1.68
C CYS A 611 -8.10 24.29 2.24
N GLU A 612 -9.04 24.66 1.39
CA GLU A 612 -10.44 24.93 1.75
C GLU A 612 -11.16 23.69 2.32
N LEU A 613 -10.81 22.50 1.84
CA LEU A 613 -11.34 21.23 2.36
C LEU A 613 -10.55 20.73 3.58
N GLU A 614 -9.25 21.03 3.66
CA GLU A 614 -8.36 20.71 4.79
C GLU A 614 -8.78 21.48 6.06
N LYS A 615 -9.17 22.75 5.88
CA LYS A 615 -9.83 23.58 6.91
C LYS A 615 -11.28 23.17 7.19
N GLY A 616 -11.97 22.64 6.18
CA GLY A 616 -13.36 22.18 6.24
C GLY A 616 -14.35 23.16 5.61
N LYS A 617 -15.28 22.62 4.81
CA LYS A 617 -16.20 23.39 3.96
C LYS A 617 -17.64 22.87 4.07
N TYR A 618 -18.62 23.76 3.92
CA TYR A 618 -20.01 23.37 3.73
C TYR A 618 -20.27 22.91 2.28
N VAL A 619 -20.83 21.70 2.14
CA VAL A 619 -21.26 21.11 0.85
C VAL A 619 -22.70 20.61 0.94
N TYR A 620 -23.36 20.38 -0.21
CA TYR A 620 -24.72 19.84 -0.27
C TYR A 620 -24.70 18.35 -0.66
N VAL A 621 -24.89 17.46 0.32
CA VAL A 621 -25.00 16.02 0.12
C VAL A 621 -26.47 15.64 0.09
N ASN A 622 -26.96 15.08 -1.03
CA ASN A 622 -28.37 14.69 -1.19
C ASN A 622 -29.37 15.81 -0.79
N GLY A 623 -29.08 17.05 -1.22
CA GLY A 623 -29.87 18.25 -0.91
C GLY A 623 -29.72 18.79 0.52
N ARG A 624 -29.03 18.08 1.42
CA ARG A 624 -28.76 18.52 2.80
C ARG A 624 -27.39 19.21 2.87
N ARG A 625 -27.34 20.38 3.50
CA ARG A 625 -26.08 21.07 3.81
C ARG A 625 -25.37 20.30 4.95
N LYS A 626 -24.10 19.96 4.75
CA LYS A 626 -23.23 19.26 5.71
C LYS A 626 -21.88 19.97 5.78
N PHE A 627 -21.22 19.95 6.93
CA PHE A 627 -19.84 20.44 7.06
C PHE A 627 -18.87 19.26 6.87
N VAL A 628 -17.93 19.38 5.95
CA VAL A 628 -17.04 18.28 5.55
C VAL A 628 -15.59 18.74 5.55
N CYS A 629 -14.74 17.99 6.26
CA CYS A 629 -13.29 18.19 6.30
C CYS A 629 -12.59 17.05 5.56
N VAL A 630 -11.72 17.37 4.61
CA VAL A 630 -10.94 16.40 3.81
C VAL A 630 -9.47 16.79 3.92
N PHE A 631 -8.69 16.03 4.70
CA PHE A 631 -7.32 16.39 5.03
C PHE A 631 -6.35 15.22 4.85
N ILE A 632 -5.09 15.56 4.55
CA ILE A 632 -4.00 14.60 4.41
C ILE A 632 -3.35 14.38 5.78
N ALA A 633 -3.48 13.17 6.32
CA ALA A 633 -2.91 12.80 7.62
C ALA A 633 -1.46 12.30 7.53
N ALA A 634 -1.04 11.81 6.35
CA ALA A 634 0.34 11.39 6.05
C ALA A 634 0.61 11.40 4.53
N PHE A 635 1.89 11.54 4.17
CA PHE A 635 2.42 11.24 2.84
C PHE A 635 2.97 9.81 2.80
N VAL A 636 2.65 9.06 1.76
CA VAL A 636 3.20 7.72 1.49
C VAL A 636 3.92 7.75 0.15
N GLY A 637 5.02 7.02 0.01
CA GLY A 637 5.87 7.03 -1.19
C GLY A 637 7.19 6.33 -0.94
N ASP A 638 8.06 6.30 -1.94
CA ASP A 638 9.41 5.74 -1.81
C ASP A 638 10.26 6.49 -0.75
N MET A 639 11.42 5.93 -0.39
CA MET A 639 12.31 6.52 0.60
C MET A 639 12.95 7.85 0.16
N MET A 640 13.09 8.12 -1.14
CA MET A 640 13.67 9.35 -1.68
C MET A 640 12.61 10.46 -1.84
N GLU A 641 11.42 10.12 -2.30
CA GLU A 641 10.31 11.04 -2.51
C GLU A 641 9.88 11.68 -1.20
N GLN A 642 9.60 10.85 -0.20
CA GLN A 642 9.30 11.32 1.15
C GLN A 642 10.44 12.14 1.77
N GLN A 643 11.70 11.90 1.38
CA GLN A 643 12.86 12.65 1.88
C GLN A 643 12.87 14.08 1.32
N GLU A 644 12.55 14.27 0.03
CA GLU A 644 12.34 15.58 -0.57
C GLU A 644 11.13 16.30 0.02
N LEU A 645 10.00 15.60 0.20
CA LEU A 645 8.77 16.15 0.79
C LEU A 645 8.87 16.40 2.30
N SER A 646 9.97 16.01 2.94
CA SER A 646 10.36 16.42 4.30
C SER A 646 11.28 17.66 4.32
N GLY A 647 11.75 18.12 3.15
CA GLY A 647 12.78 19.18 3.06
C GLY A 647 14.18 18.70 3.41
N CYS A 648 14.46 17.39 3.37
CA CYS A 648 15.74 16.81 3.75
C CYS A 648 16.58 16.39 2.54
N MET A 649 17.90 16.32 2.72
CA MET A 649 18.81 15.78 1.71
C MET A 649 18.62 14.27 1.53
N SER A 650 18.98 13.76 0.34
CA SER A 650 18.84 12.35 -0.03
C SER A 650 19.58 11.40 0.92
N HIS A 651 19.19 10.13 0.89
CA HIS A 651 19.77 9.06 1.71
C HIS A 651 21.30 8.87 1.52
N GLN A 652 21.89 9.43 0.47
CA GLN A 652 23.34 9.38 0.21
C GLN A 652 24.11 10.47 0.98
N ALA A 653 23.45 11.56 1.37
CA ALA A 653 24.06 12.66 2.11
C ALA A 653 24.53 12.21 3.51
N SER A 654 25.58 12.87 4.01
CA SER A 654 26.23 12.53 5.29
C SER A 654 25.23 12.35 6.43
N ASN A 655 24.31 13.30 6.62
CA ASN A 655 23.29 13.25 7.68
C ASN A 655 21.86 13.07 7.09
N GLY A 656 21.75 12.31 5.99
CA GLY A 656 20.55 12.17 5.14
C GLY A 656 19.42 11.25 5.63
N CYS A 657 19.16 11.17 6.93
CA CYS A 657 17.91 10.60 7.46
C CYS A 657 16.94 11.73 7.82
N ARG A 658 15.62 11.56 7.60
CA ARG A 658 14.60 12.56 7.99
C ARG A 658 14.18 12.51 9.46
N TYR A 659 14.29 11.34 10.11
CA TYR A 659 13.92 11.16 11.53
C TYR A 659 15.04 11.52 12.51
N CYS A 660 16.32 11.45 12.11
CA CYS A 660 17.46 11.73 12.99
C CYS A 660 18.68 12.26 12.24
N VAL A 661 19.70 12.73 12.96
CA VAL A 661 20.94 13.29 12.39
C VAL A 661 22.05 12.25 12.18
N VAL A 662 21.73 10.95 12.12
CA VAL A 662 22.71 9.86 11.98
C VAL A 662 23.67 10.10 10.81
N ASN A 663 24.97 9.95 11.07
CA ASN A 663 25.97 10.08 10.02
C ASN A 663 26.09 8.79 9.20
N LYS A 664 26.33 8.92 7.88
CA LYS A 664 26.44 7.79 6.95
C LYS A 664 27.46 6.73 7.35
N ASN A 665 28.49 7.10 8.11
CA ASN A 665 29.55 6.20 8.56
C ASN A 665 29.16 5.31 9.77
N VAL A 666 28.02 5.57 10.43
CA VAL A 666 27.58 4.88 11.66
C VAL A 666 26.16 4.31 11.58
N ARG A 667 25.59 4.19 10.37
CA ARG A 667 24.23 3.68 10.11
C ARG A 667 24.02 2.23 10.54
N GLY A 668 25.09 1.44 10.63
CA GLY A 668 25.04 0.08 11.20
C GLY A 668 24.79 0.04 12.72
N THR A 669 24.85 1.17 13.42
CA THR A 669 24.62 1.24 14.87
C THR A 669 23.14 1.18 15.19
N MET A 670 22.69 0.10 15.83
CA MET A 670 21.29 -0.08 16.24
C MET A 670 20.97 0.60 17.58
N GLU A 671 21.97 0.73 18.46
CA GLU A 671 21.89 1.46 19.74
C GLU A 671 22.00 2.99 19.54
N PHE A 672 21.34 3.51 18.50
CA PHE A 672 21.39 4.93 18.17
C PHE A 672 20.34 5.72 18.96
N ASP A 673 20.78 6.72 19.73
CA ASP A 673 19.92 7.52 20.60
C ASP A 673 19.02 8.47 19.78
N LEU A 674 17.82 7.98 19.45
CA LEU A 674 16.77 8.75 18.78
C LEU A 674 16.20 9.90 19.62
N THR A 675 16.39 9.88 20.93
CA THR A 675 15.88 10.92 21.84
C THR A 675 16.80 12.14 21.79
N LYS A 676 18.11 11.93 21.84
CA LYS A 676 19.15 12.97 21.78
C LYS A 676 19.52 13.37 20.35
N GLU A 677 19.51 12.46 19.38
CA GLU A 677 19.95 12.71 18.00
C GLU A 677 18.77 12.69 16.98
N GLY A 678 17.53 12.65 17.47
CA GLY A 678 16.33 12.84 16.68
C GLY A 678 16.22 14.23 16.04
N ARG A 679 15.42 14.31 14.97
CA ARG A 679 15.00 15.54 14.28
C ARG A 679 13.54 15.83 14.61
N PHE A 680 13.22 17.12 14.73
CA PHE A 680 11.90 17.60 15.15
C PHE A 680 11.46 18.74 14.24
N ASP A 681 10.19 18.79 13.86
CA ASP A 681 9.66 19.78 12.90
C ASP A 681 9.88 21.24 13.34
N PRO A 682 9.71 21.64 14.62
CA PRO A 682 10.07 22.99 15.09
C PRO A 682 11.56 23.32 14.85
N GLN A 683 12.46 22.39 15.21
CA GLN A 683 13.90 22.53 14.99
C GLN A 683 14.23 22.68 13.49
N LEU A 684 13.60 21.86 12.64
CA LEU A 684 13.79 21.87 11.18
C LEU A 684 13.30 23.19 10.56
N ARG A 685 12.18 23.73 11.04
CA ARG A 685 11.62 25.03 10.62
C ARG A 685 12.54 26.19 11.03
N ARG A 686 13.02 26.24 12.28
CA ARG A 686 13.99 27.26 12.76
C ARG A 686 15.31 27.19 11.99
N GLN A 687 15.85 25.99 11.74
CA GLN A 687 17.05 25.79 10.92
C GLN A 687 16.83 26.24 9.47
N SER A 688 15.68 25.91 8.86
CA SER A 688 15.32 26.36 7.52
C SER A 688 15.25 27.89 7.43
N LYS A 689 14.74 28.57 8.48
CA LYS A 689 14.71 30.04 8.55
C LYS A 689 16.12 30.64 8.61
N LYS A 690 16.95 30.22 9.59
CA LYS A 690 18.35 30.68 9.70
C LYS A 690 19.15 30.44 8.40
N LEU A 691 18.88 29.35 7.68
CA LEU A 691 19.48 29.04 6.37
C LEU A 691 19.03 29.96 5.22
N ARG A 692 17.77 30.43 5.21
CA ARG A 692 17.28 31.42 4.24
C ARG A 692 17.83 32.82 4.50
N GLU A 693 18.14 33.12 5.76
CA GLU A 693 18.73 34.39 6.20
C GLU A 693 20.26 34.43 6.02
N THR A 694 20.90 33.30 5.69
CA THR A 694 22.35 33.20 5.47
C THR A 694 22.74 33.71 4.07
N THR A 695 23.52 34.79 4.02
CA THR A 695 23.92 35.46 2.75
C THR A 695 25.04 34.75 1.98
N GLY A 696 25.91 34.00 2.66
CA GLY A 696 27.03 33.29 2.03
C GLY A 696 26.61 32.00 1.32
N VAL A 697 26.71 31.94 -0.01
CA VAL A 697 26.31 30.74 -0.80
C VAL A 697 27.09 29.49 -0.39
N THR A 698 28.40 29.60 -0.19
CA THR A 698 29.26 28.47 0.23
C THR A 698 28.96 28.03 1.66
N GLU A 699 28.77 28.99 2.57
CA GLU A 699 28.41 28.76 3.97
C GLU A 699 27.02 28.08 4.07
N SER A 700 26.02 28.61 3.38
CA SER A 700 24.68 28.03 3.30
C SER A 700 24.71 26.60 2.75
N LYS A 701 25.53 26.30 1.72
CA LYS A 701 25.76 24.93 1.24
C LYS A 701 26.41 24.03 2.29
N GLN A 702 27.41 24.52 3.03
CA GLN A 702 28.06 23.74 4.10
C GLN A 702 27.10 23.49 5.28
N LEU A 703 26.31 24.49 5.69
CA LEU A 703 25.30 24.36 6.73
C LEU A 703 24.15 23.43 6.30
N MET A 704 23.62 23.56 5.08
CA MET A 704 22.64 22.61 4.53
C MET A 704 23.16 21.17 4.57
N SER A 705 24.41 20.94 4.15
CA SER A 705 25.07 19.63 4.21
C SER A 705 25.22 19.10 5.64
N ARG A 706 25.68 19.94 6.58
CA ARG A 706 25.83 19.62 8.01
C ARG A 706 24.49 19.27 8.67
N HIS A 707 23.44 20.04 8.39
CA HIS A 707 22.10 19.82 8.91
C HIS A 707 21.29 18.79 8.11
N GLY A 708 21.75 18.34 6.94
CA GLY A 708 21.04 17.41 6.05
C GLY A 708 19.74 17.99 5.47
N ILE A 709 19.66 19.30 5.25
CA ILE A 709 18.48 20.03 4.77
C ILE A 709 18.60 20.29 3.25
N LYS A 710 17.53 20.05 2.49
CA LYS A 710 17.44 20.35 1.05
C LYS A 710 16.79 21.71 0.88
N GLY A 711 17.53 22.69 0.33
CA GLY A 711 17.07 24.06 0.10
C GLY A 711 15.99 24.25 -0.98
N ASN A 712 15.09 23.29 -1.18
CA ASN A 712 13.94 23.41 -2.08
C ASN A 712 12.82 24.22 -1.39
N TRP A 713 13.12 25.49 -1.09
CA TRP A 713 12.22 26.40 -0.39
C TRP A 713 10.84 26.55 -1.06
N PRO A 714 10.72 26.71 -2.39
CA PRO A 714 9.42 26.86 -3.04
C PRO A 714 8.49 25.65 -2.89
N LEU A 715 9.04 24.43 -2.81
CA LEU A 715 8.26 23.22 -2.54
C LEU A 715 7.81 23.16 -1.07
N MET A 716 8.69 23.49 -0.13
CA MET A 716 8.35 23.53 1.29
C MET A 716 7.25 24.56 1.58
N ASP A 717 7.32 25.72 0.94
CA ASP A 717 6.34 26.80 1.10
C ASP A 717 4.98 26.40 0.50
N ALA A 718 4.97 25.74 -0.66
CA ALA A 718 3.74 25.21 -1.26
C ALA A 718 3.09 24.07 -0.44
N LEU A 719 3.90 23.23 0.24
CA LEU A 719 3.40 22.17 1.11
C LEU A 719 2.86 22.71 2.44
N ASP A 720 3.51 23.72 3.03
CA ASP A 720 3.02 24.40 4.23
C ASP A 720 1.75 25.22 3.94
N GLU A 721 1.62 25.84 2.75
CA GLU A 721 0.41 26.55 2.33
C GLU A 721 -0.78 25.60 2.12
N MET A 722 -0.55 24.45 1.48
CA MET A 722 -1.59 23.48 1.16
C MET A 722 -2.00 22.61 2.38
N LEU A 723 -1.07 22.29 3.27
CA LEU A 723 -1.24 21.34 4.39
C LEU A 723 -0.61 21.87 5.70
N PRO A 724 -1.06 23.03 6.22
CA PRO A 724 -0.40 23.76 7.31
C PRO A 724 -0.23 22.95 8.61
N CYS A 725 -1.16 22.04 8.93
CA CYS A 725 -1.10 21.23 10.15
C CYS A 725 -0.06 20.08 10.09
N LEU A 726 0.58 19.83 8.94
CA LEU A 726 1.19 18.53 8.64
C LEU A 726 2.71 18.48 8.88
N ASP A 727 3.08 18.12 10.12
CA ASP A 727 4.45 17.87 10.60
C ASP A 727 5.36 17.23 9.54
N ARG A 728 6.51 17.86 9.23
CA ARG A 728 7.37 17.48 8.12
C ARG A 728 8.11 16.14 8.30
N ILE A 729 8.01 15.48 9.46
CA ILE A 729 8.77 14.26 9.80
C ILE A 729 7.84 13.08 10.11
N ARG A 730 7.03 13.15 11.18
CA ARG A 730 6.16 12.06 11.64
C ARG A 730 5.07 11.70 10.63
N SER A 731 4.66 12.66 9.80
CA SER A 731 3.68 12.42 8.72
C SER A 731 4.29 11.85 7.42
N ARG A 732 5.60 11.59 7.40
CA ARG A 732 6.32 10.93 6.30
C ARG A 732 6.86 9.56 6.78
N PRO A 733 6.00 8.56 7.06
CA PRO A 733 6.39 7.23 7.57
C PRO A 733 7.42 6.51 6.68
N ILE A 734 8.39 5.82 7.28
CA ILE A 734 9.33 4.98 6.51
C ILE A 734 8.56 3.82 5.87
N ASP A 735 8.62 3.71 4.54
CA ASP A 735 8.07 2.55 3.83
C ASP A 735 8.92 1.29 4.06
N ALA A 736 8.31 0.32 4.72
CA ALA A 736 8.93 -0.98 4.97
C ALA A 736 9.07 -1.82 3.69
N ALA A 737 8.28 -1.61 2.64
CA ALA A 737 8.41 -2.37 1.39
C ALA A 737 9.73 -2.04 0.69
N HIS A 738 10.01 -0.75 0.41
CA HIS A 738 11.30 -0.37 -0.17
C HIS A 738 12.48 -0.62 0.77
N SER A 739 12.31 -0.43 2.10
CA SER A 739 13.38 -0.70 3.07
C SER A 739 13.75 -2.19 3.13
N GLU A 740 12.79 -3.05 3.45
CA GLU A 740 13.04 -4.44 3.83
C GLU A 740 12.95 -5.41 2.64
N TYR A 741 12.04 -5.19 1.69
CA TYR A 741 11.89 -6.07 0.53
C TYR A 741 12.91 -5.75 -0.56
N GLN A 742 12.80 -4.55 -1.16
CA GLN A 742 13.59 -4.17 -2.33
C GLN A 742 15.08 -4.01 -2.00
N GLY A 743 15.37 -3.47 -0.81
CA GLY A 743 16.71 -3.31 -0.26
C GLY A 743 17.23 -4.57 0.43
N LEU A 744 16.91 -4.75 1.73
CA LEU A 744 17.62 -5.70 2.58
C LEU A 744 17.40 -7.18 2.22
N SER A 745 16.20 -7.57 1.77
CA SER A 745 15.95 -8.95 1.33
C SER A 745 16.70 -9.27 0.04
N ARG A 746 16.80 -8.33 -0.93
CA ARG A 746 17.71 -8.47 -2.09
C ARG A 746 19.17 -8.59 -1.66
N VAL A 747 19.62 -7.79 -0.67
CA VAL A 747 20.99 -7.92 -0.13
C VAL A 747 21.20 -9.34 0.42
N LEU A 748 20.33 -9.84 1.30
CA LEU A 748 20.47 -11.18 1.89
C LEU A 748 20.49 -12.30 0.84
N LEU A 749 19.54 -12.28 -0.11
CA LEU A 749 19.49 -13.27 -1.20
C LEU A 749 20.77 -13.21 -2.07
N THR A 750 21.27 -12.01 -2.34
CA THR A 750 22.55 -11.81 -3.05
C THR A 750 23.72 -12.40 -2.27
N LEU A 751 23.80 -12.17 -0.95
CA LEU A 751 24.86 -12.76 -0.13
C LEU A 751 24.81 -14.29 -0.18
N ILE A 752 23.62 -14.89 -0.16
CA ILE A 752 23.45 -16.35 -0.15
C ILE A 752 23.88 -16.97 -1.48
N TYR A 753 23.29 -16.53 -2.60
CA TYR A 753 23.56 -17.09 -3.92
C TYR A 753 24.96 -16.73 -4.45
N LYS A 754 25.36 -15.46 -4.36
CA LYS A 754 26.59 -14.96 -5.02
C LYS A 754 27.82 -15.03 -4.07
N ASP A 755 27.66 -14.76 -2.76
CA ASP A 755 28.79 -14.55 -1.85
C ASP A 755 29.12 -15.73 -0.89
N LEU A 756 28.14 -16.46 -0.35
CA LEU A 756 28.30 -17.47 0.72
C LEU A 756 28.45 -18.92 0.23
N LEU A 757 27.65 -19.33 -0.77
CA LEU A 757 27.60 -20.72 -1.27
C LEU A 757 28.60 -21.00 -2.40
N THR A 758 29.00 -22.26 -2.58
CA THR A 758 29.74 -22.64 -3.80
C THR A 758 28.83 -22.56 -5.04
N SER A 759 29.39 -22.37 -6.22
CA SER A 759 28.61 -22.19 -7.46
C SER A 759 27.77 -23.41 -7.85
N GLY A 760 28.22 -24.63 -7.54
CA GLY A 760 27.39 -25.84 -7.69
C GLY A 760 26.20 -25.81 -6.72
N SER A 761 26.47 -25.54 -5.44
CA SER A 761 25.44 -25.47 -4.40
C SER A 761 24.42 -24.34 -4.60
N ALA A 762 24.80 -23.24 -5.27
CA ALA A 762 23.86 -22.17 -5.64
C ALA A 762 22.83 -22.64 -6.70
N VAL A 763 23.22 -23.55 -7.60
CA VAL A 763 22.32 -24.18 -8.57
C VAL A 763 21.47 -25.27 -7.91
N GLU A 764 22.04 -26.05 -6.97
CA GLU A 764 21.27 -27.02 -6.17
C GLU A 764 20.19 -26.35 -5.31
N LEU A 765 20.46 -25.16 -4.75
CA LEU A 765 19.49 -24.39 -3.98
C LEU A 765 18.24 -24.02 -4.80
N ASP A 766 18.39 -23.74 -6.10
CA ASP A 766 17.25 -23.51 -7.00
C ASP A 766 16.43 -24.77 -7.29
N ASP A 767 17.00 -25.97 -7.13
CA ASP A 767 16.21 -27.20 -7.10
C ASP A 767 15.41 -27.32 -5.79
N GLN A 768 16.00 -26.98 -4.65
CA GLN A 768 15.29 -26.95 -3.36
C GLN A 768 14.12 -25.94 -3.39
N PHE A 769 14.32 -24.75 -3.94
CA PHE A 769 13.26 -23.75 -4.15
C PHE A 769 12.17 -24.20 -5.15
N ARG A 770 12.48 -25.07 -6.12
CA ARG A 770 11.46 -25.65 -7.02
C ARG A 770 10.68 -26.78 -6.36
N ASN A 771 11.26 -27.49 -5.39
CA ASN A 771 10.66 -28.66 -4.76
C ASN A 771 9.92 -28.35 -3.45
N ILE A 772 10.24 -27.27 -2.73
CA ILE A 772 9.54 -26.86 -1.51
C ILE A 772 8.07 -26.47 -1.77
N GLN A 773 7.15 -26.86 -0.88
CA GLN A 773 5.74 -26.50 -1.00
C GLN A 773 5.53 -25.05 -0.56
N PHE A 774 5.38 -24.14 -1.52
CA PHE A 774 5.04 -22.75 -1.25
C PHE A 774 3.67 -22.61 -0.54
N PRO A 775 3.48 -21.59 0.32
CA PRO A 775 2.23 -21.37 1.03
C PRO A 775 1.03 -21.10 0.08
N PRO A 776 -0.22 -21.47 0.45
CA PRO A 776 -1.33 -21.59 -0.50
C PRO A 776 -1.87 -20.25 -1.04
N GLY A 777 -1.34 -19.84 -2.20
CA GLY A 777 -1.67 -18.58 -2.88
C GLY A 777 -0.42 -17.85 -3.40
N TRP A 778 0.74 -18.08 -2.76
CA TRP A 778 2.00 -17.51 -3.20
C TRP A 778 2.41 -18.07 -4.56
N ARG A 779 3.01 -17.22 -5.40
CA ARG A 779 3.54 -17.63 -6.70
C ARG A 779 4.87 -18.34 -6.50
N ARG A 780 5.10 -19.40 -7.29
CA ARG A 780 6.43 -20.01 -7.44
C ARG A 780 7.38 -18.97 -8.03
N LEU A 781 8.58 -18.87 -7.45
CA LEU A 781 9.62 -17.93 -7.87
C LEU A 781 10.41 -18.49 -9.07
N GLN A 782 11.04 -17.60 -9.84
CA GLN A 782 12.06 -17.99 -10.82
C GLN A 782 13.36 -18.42 -10.11
N SER A 783 14.34 -18.96 -10.85
CA SER A 783 15.69 -19.26 -10.31
C SER A 783 16.30 -18.02 -9.63
N GLY A 784 16.75 -18.17 -8.39
CA GLY A 784 17.47 -17.11 -7.67
C GLY A 784 18.93 -16.98 -8.11
N ASN A 785 19.54 -18.06 -8.62
CA ASN A 785 20.89 -18.00 -9.16
C ASN A 785 20.97 -17.21 -10.47
N SER A 786 19.95 -17.33 -11.35
CA SER A 786 19.94 -16.72 -12.68
C SER A 786 19.04 -15.49 -12.82
N HIS A 787 18.00 -15.34 -12.00
CA HIS A 787 16.97 -14.30 -12.19
C HIS A 787 16.61 -13.47 -10.94
N LEU A 788 17.38 -13.52 -9.84
CA LEU A 788 17.14 -12.71 -8.63
C LEU A 788 17.00 -11.20 -8.93
N ASP A 789 17.69 -10.70 -9.94
CA ASP A 789 17.66 -9.29 -10.32
C ASP A 789 16.35 -8.91 -11.05
N SER A 790 15.56 -9.88 -11.54
CA SER A 790 14.19 -9.68 -12.04
C SER A 790 13.10 -9.70 -10.96
N TRP A 791 13.40 -10.24 -9.76
CA TRP A 791 12.41 -10.43 -8.70
C TRP A 791 11.89 -9.09 -8.16
N ARG A 792 10.56 -8.99 -8.07
CA ARG A 792 9.82 -7.85 -7.49
C ARG A 792 9.92 -7.84 -5.96
N MET A 793 9.50 -6.73 -5.35
CA MET A 793 9.48 -6.56 -3.88
C MET A 793 8.85 -7.76 -3.14
N LEU A 794 7.61 -8.13 -3.46
CA LEU A 794 6.92 -9.26 -2.82
C LEU A 794 7.60 -10.62 -3.11
N GLU A 795 8.21 -10.79 -4.28
CA GLU A 795 8.93 -12.02 -4.66
C GLU A 795 10.22 -12.19 -3.85
N LEU A 796 10.93 -11.09 -3.55
CA LEU A 796 12.07 -11.07 -2.63
C LEU A 796 11.65 -11.36 -1.18
N ALA A 797 10.50 -10.84 -0.76
CA ALA A 797 9.95 -11.08 0.57
C ALA A 797 9.58 -12.56 0.77
N HIS A 798 8.79 -13.12 -0.15
CA HIS A 798 8.45 -14.55 -0.20
C HIS A 798 9.72 -15.42 -0.26
N GLY A 799 10.68 -15.06 -1.11
CA GLY A 799 11.95 -15.75 -1.23
C GLY A 799 12.74 -15.80 0.08
N CYS A 800 12.87 -14.66 0.77
CA CYS A 800 13.52 -14.61 2.09
C CYS A 800 12.81 -15.45 3.15
N MET A 801 11.47 -15.46 3.19
CA MET A 801 10.70 -16.22 4.19
C MET A 801 10.78 -17.74 3.99
N ILE A 802 10.88 -18.21 2.74
CA ILE A 802 11.01 -19.65 2.42
C ILE A 802 12.47 -20.13 2.50
N LEU A 803 13.44 -19.24 2.24
CA LEU A 803 14.87 -19.54 2.27
C LEU A 803 15.35 -20.35 3.49
N PRO A 804 15.09 -19.97 4.77
CA PRO A 804 15.60 -20.72 5.91
C PRO A 804 15.07 -22.16 5.97
N LEU A 805 13.90 -22.44 5.39
CA LEU A 805 13.30 -23.78 5.37
C LEU A 805 13.99 -24.68 4.34
N ALA A 806 14.21 -24.16 3.13
CA ALA A 806 15.02 -24.82 2.10
C ALA A 806 16.45 -25.09 2.61
N LEU A 807 17.07 -24.13 3.30
CA LEU A 807 18.40 -24.29 3.88
C LEU A 807 18.41 -25.28 5.06
N ARG A 808 17.39 -25.32 5.93
CA ARG A 808 17.28 -26.32 7.03
C ARG A 808 17.23 -27.77 6.51
N GLY A 809 16.56 -27.98 5.38
CA GLY A 809 16.50 -29.28 4.73
C GLY A 809 17.87 -29.75 4.23
N TRP A 810 18.51 -28.92 3.39
CA TRP A 810 19.62 -29.32 2.50
C TRP A 810 21.00 -28.76 2.86
N LEU A 811 21.13 -27.62 3.55
CA LEU A 811 22.41 -26.91 3.67
C LEU A 811 23.40 -27.63 4.60
N LYS A 812 24.55 -28.01 4.05
CA LYS A 812 25.70 -28.57 4.78
C LYS A 812 26.90 -27.62 4.73
N ASP A 813 27.87 -27.82 5.62
CA ASP A 813 29.12 -27.04 5.59
C ASP A 813 29.91 -27.23 4.27
N GLU A 814 29.80 -28.38 3.61
CA GLU A 814 30.44 -28.61 2.31
C GLU A 814 29.93 -27.68 1.20
N HIS A 815 28.68 -27.19 1.30
CA HIS A 815 28.07 -26.26 0.35
C HIS A 815 28.53 -24.80 0.55
N VAL A 816 29.09 -24.46 1.71
CA VAL A 816 29.58 -23.11 2.06
C VAL A 816 31.03 -22.96 1.56
N LYS A 817 31.39 -21.81 0.97
CA LYS A 817 32.77 -21.58 0.49
C LYS A 817 33.78 -21.74 1.64
N PHE A 818 34.82 -22.55 1.43
CA PHE A 818 35.74 -23.02 2.48
C PHE A 818 36.27 -21.92 3.45
N PRO A 819 36.73 -20.73 3.00
CA PRO A 819 37.26 -19.70 3.90
C PRO A 819 36.24 -19.18 4.94
N LEU A 820 34.95 -19.19 4.62
CA LEU A 820 33.89 -18.67 5.50
C LEU A 820 33.59 -19.62 6.67
N ARG A 821 33.82 -20.93 6.52
CA ARG A 821 33.36 -21.95 7.47
C ARG A 821 33.89 -21.75 8.89
N LYS A 822 35.14 -21.30 9.01
CA LYS A 822 35.76 -20.96 10.30
C LYS A 822 35.24 -19.62 10.84
N ILE A 823 35.28 -18.57 10.01
CA ILE A 823 34.93 -17.20 10.43
C ILE A 823 33.47 -17.10 10.87
N LEU A 824 32.53 -17.75 10.18
CA LEU A 824 31.12 -17.78 10.57
C LEU A 824 30.92 -18.34 11.98
N ARG A 825 31.62 -19.41 12.37
CA ARG A 825 31.55 -19.96 13.74
C ARG A 825 32.18 -19.01 14.78
N GLU A 826 33.26 -18.31 14.41
CA GLU A 826 33.96 -17.36 15.28
C GLU A 826 33.23 -16.01 15.46
N GLN A 827 32.45 -15.55 14.47
CA GLN A 827 31.66 -14.32 14.59
C GLN A 827 30.28 -14.54 15.21
N ALA A 828 29.65 -15.71 15.04
CA ALA A 828 28.27 -15.94 15.47
C ALA A 828 28.04 -15.61 16.96
N LEU A 829 28.95 -16.04 17.84
CA LEU A 829 28.89 -15.80 19.29
C LEU A 829 29.08 -14.32 19.70
N LYS A 830 29.31 -13.40 18.75
CA LYS A 830 29.32 -11.95 18.95
C LYS A 830 28.01 -11.26 18.54
N HIS A 831 27.23 -11.90 17.68
CA HIS A 831 25.98 -11.37 17.12
C HIS A 831 24.74 -12.08 17.68
N PHE A 832 24.90 -13.27 18.26
CA PHE A 832 23.85 -14.05 18.92
C PHE A 832 24.28 -14.39 20.35
N THR A 833 23.40 -14.14 21.32
CA THR A 833 23.69 -14.28 22.74
C THR A 833 23.50 -15.72 23.23
N LYS A 834 24.18 -16.13 24.31
CA LYS A 834 23.89 -17.45 24.95
C LYS A 834 22.44 -17.55 25.46
N GLU A 835 21.84 -16.44 25.87
CA GLU A 835 20.53 -16.45 26.54
C GLU A 835 19.37 -16.78 25.58
N GLU A 836 19.50 -16.45 24.29
CA GLU A 836 18.58 -16.91 23.23
C GLU A 836 18.54 -18.44 23.09
N PHE A 837 19.57 -19.14 23.57
CA PHE A 837 19.74 -20.59 23.41
C PHE A 837 19.55 -21.40 24.70
N ARG A 838 19.30 -20.72 25.83
CA ARG A 838 19.32 -21.23 27.23
C ARG A 838 18.53 -22.52 27.58
N PRO A 839 17.47 -22.97 26.89
CA PRO A 839 16.74 -24.20 27.25
C PRO A 839 17.51 -25.53 27.14
N TYR A 840 18.79 -25.53 26.77
CA TYR A 840 19.60 -26.73 26.61
C TYR A 840 20.88 -26.64 27.45
N GLU A 841 21.24 -27.75 28.09
CA GLU A 841 22.38 -27.85 29.01
C GLU A 841 23.72 -27.62 28.30
N GLU A 842 24.69 -27.03 28.99
CA GLU A 842 26.00 -26.73 28.42
C GLU A 842 26.78 -28.04 28.17
N GLY A 843 27.11 -28.31 26.90
CA GLY A 843 27.63 -29.62 26.44
C GLY A 843 26.63 -30.47 25.66
N SER A 844 25.33 -30.14 25.67
CA SER A 844 24.32 -30.73 24.79
C SER A 844 24.71 -30.60 23.30
N PRO A 845 24.30 -31.52 22.40
CA PRO A 845 24.44 -31.33 20.93
C PRO A 845 23.69 -30.10 20.39
N TYR A 846 22.95 -29.40 21.25
CA TYR A 846 22.22 -28.16 20.96
C TYR A 846 22.91 -26.89 21.52
N ASP A 847 24.12 -27.02 22.09
CA ASP A 847 24.99 -25.91 22.51
C ASP A 847 25.46 -25.10 21.28
N PRO A 848 25.20 -23.77 21.20
CA PRO A 848 25.65 -22.92 20.10
C PRO A 848 27.15 -22.95 19.80
N LYS A 849 28.01 -23.30 20.78
CA LYS A 849 29.44 -23.49 20.55
C LYS A 849 29.76 -24.63 19.57
N GLN A 850 28.86 -25.61 19.46
CA GLN A 850 29.03 -26.79 18.62
C GLN A 850 28.45 -26.60 17.20
N PHE A 851 27.73 -25.49 16.95
CA PHE A 851 27.04 -25.26 15.69
C PHE A 851 28.01 -25.13 14.50
N THR A 852 27.63 -25.75 13.38
CA THR A 852 28.35 -25.70 12.11
C THR A 852 28.14 -24.35 11.39
N ALA A 853 28.89 -24.10 10.30
CA ALA A 853 28.72 -22.86 9.53
C ALA A 853 27.35 -22.79 8.84
N SER A 854 26.85 -23.92 8.34
CA SER A 854 25.52 -24.08 7.76
C SER A 854 24.40 -23.84 8.77
N GLN A 855 24.51 -24.39 9.99
CA GLN A 855 23.54 -24.15 11.07
C GLN A 855 23.43 -22.66 11.45
N TRP A 856 24.55 -21.93 11.46
CA TRP A 856 24.54 -20.49 11.69
C TRP A 856 23.92 -19.70 10.53
N ILE A 857 24.08 -20.11 9.28
CA ILE A 857 23.40 -19.48 8.12
C ILE A 857 21.88 -19.73 8.17
N VAL A 858 21.43 -20.94 8.52
CA VAL A 858 20.00 -21.24 8.72
C VAL A 858 19.42 -20.37 9.84
N THR A 859 20.13 -20.28 10.98
CA THR A 859 19.73 -19.45 12.13
C THR A 859 19.62 -17.98 11.74
N ALA A 860 20.60 -17.44 11.02
CA ALA A 860 20.60 -16.03 10.58
C ALA A 860 19.47 -15.73 9.57
N THR A 861 19.26 -16.59 8.57
CA THR A 861 18.17 -16.42 7.59
C THR A 861 16.79 -16.58 8.23
N TRP A 862 16.65 -17.41 9.27
CA TRP A 862 15.42 -17.52 10.06
C TRP A 862 15.16 -16.26 10.90
N LYS A 863 16.16 -15.73 11.61
CA LYS A 863 16.03 -14.47 12.37
C LYS A 863 15.67 -13.28 11.48
N TRP A 864 16.24 -13.20 10.27
CA TRP A 864 15.81 -12.22 9.25
C TRP A 864 14.33 -12.40 8.88
N SER A 865 13.91 -13.64 8.60
CA SER A 865 12.53 -13.95 8.23
C SER A 865 11.54 -13.59 9.34
N GLN A 866 11.90 -13.82 10.61
CA GLN A 866 11.10 -13.39 11.76
C GLN A 866 10.98 -11.86 11.83
N SER A 867 12.07 -11.11 11.67
CA SER A 867 12.03 -9.64 11.56
C SER A 867 11.07 -9.19 10.47
N LEU A 868 11.11 -9.82 9.29
CA LEU A 868 10.28 -9.46 8.15
C LEU A 868 8.79 -9.74 8.39
N LEU A 869 8.47 -10.88 9.01
CA LEU A 869 7.10 -11.25 9.40
C LEU A 869 6.52 -10.29 10.46
N TYR A 870 7.32 -9.84 11.43
CA TYR A 870 6.85 -8.87 12.44
C TYR A 870 6.69 -7.45 11.88
N VAL A 871 7.57 -7.00 10.98
CA VAL A 871 7.47 -5.66 10.37
C VAL A 871 6.28 -5.54 9.42
N CYS A 872 6.05 -6.57 8.59
CA CYS A 872 5.04 -6.53 7.53
C CYS A 872 3.71 -7.21 7.90
N GLY A 873 3.67 -7.89 9.04
CA GLY A 873 2.45 -8.47 9.60
C GLY A 873 1.44 -7.41 10.09
N PRO A 874 0.25 -7.85 10.54
CA PRO A 874 -0.71 -7.00 11.22
C PRO A 874 -0.21 -6.66 12.63
N TYR A 875 -0.64 -5.51 13.12
CA TYR A 875 -0.25 -5.01 14.45
C TYR A 875 -1.26 -5.40 15.52
N SER A 876 -0.76 -5.59 16.75
CA SER A 876 -1.53 -5.87 17.98
C SER A 876 -0.67 -5.50 19.20
N SER A 877 -1.25 -5.48 20.41
CA SER A 877 -0.49 -5.26 21.65
C SER A 877 0.64 -6.28 21.83
N GLU A 878 0.43 -7.54 21.44
CA GLU A 878 1.48 -8.57 21.50
C GLU A 878 2.63 -8.28 20.52
N VAL A 879 2.30 -7.93 19.27
CA VAL A 879 3.28 -7.59 18.23
C VAL A 879 4.08 -6.34 18.63
N ALA A 880 3.44 -5.34 19.23
CA ALA A 880 4.09 -4.11 19.70
C ALA A 880 5.26 -4.39 20.66
N THR A 881 5.10 -5.33 21.60
CA THR A 881 6.17 -5.71 22.55
C THR A 881 7.33 -6.47 21.89
N LYS A 882 7.06 -7.23 20.83
CA LYS A 882 8.03 -8.15 20.20
C LYS A 882 8.78 -7.54 19.02
N LEU A 883 8.16 -6.59 18.32
CA LEU A 883 8.68 -5.94 17.11
C LEU A 883 10.10 -5.35 17.27
N PRO A 884 10.45 -4.61 18.34
CA PRO A 884 11.79 -4.04 18.47
C PRO A 884 12.88 -5.12 18.56
N GLY A 885 12.64 -6.16 19.37
CA GLY A 885 13.55 -7.30 19.51
C GLY A 885 13.68 -8.11 18.22
N ALA A 886 12.59 -8.27 17.47
CA ALA A 886 12.60 -8.94 16.17
C ALA A 886 13.46 -8.18 15.14
N ILE A 887 13.29 -6.85 15.04
CA ILE A 887 14.09 -6.00 14.16
C ILE A 887 15.58 -6.08 14.53
N LEU A 888 15.91 -5.92 15.81
CA LEU A 888 17.31 -5.99 16.30
C LEU A 888 17.95 -7.35 15.94
N GLN A 889 17.24 -8.45 16.13
CA GLN A 889 17.74 -9.79 15.78
C GLN A 889 17.89 -9.99 14.26
N GLY A 890 16.99 -9.46 13.43
CA GLY A 890 17.12 -9.47 11.97
C GLY A 890 18.33 -8.65 11.49
N ARG A 891 18.55 -7.47 12.07
CA ARG A 891 19.70 -6.62 11.78
C ARG A 891 21.02 -7.25 12.23
N ALA A 892 21.07 -7.84 13.42
CA ALA A 892 22.23 -8.60 13.91
C ALA A 892 22.56 -9.79 12.99
N ALA A 893 21.56 -10.54 12.52
CA ALA A 893 21.74 -11.65 11.60
C ALA A 893 22.32 -11.23 10.23
N LEU A 894 21.91 -10.08 9.68
CA LEU A 894 22.47 -9.57 8.42
C LEU A 894 23.90 -9.01 8.62
N SER A 895 24.15 -8.29 9.70
CA SER A 895 25.48 -7.80 10.08
C SER A 895 26.47 -8.95 10.37
N PHE A 896 26.01 -10.06 10.92
CA PHE A 896 26.80 -11.29 11.10
C PHE A 896 27.35 -11.84 9.77
N LEU A 897 26.49 -11.96 8.74
CA LEU A 897 26.88 -12.46 7.43
C LEU A 897 27.81 -11.47 6.71
N LEU A 898 27.51 -10.17 6.76
CA LEU A 898 28.35 -9.12 6.17
C LEU A 898 29.72 -9.01 6.83
N SER A 899 29.80 -9.03 8.16
CA SER A 899 31.07 -8.95 8.90
C SER A 899 31.96 -10.18 8.64
N SER A 900 31.37 -11.37 8.53
CA SER A 900 32.09 -12.60 8.20
C SER A 900 32.65 -12.59 6.77
N LEU A 901 31.91 -12.03 5.80
CA LEU A 901 32.38 -11.81 4.43
C LEU A 901 33.51 -10.75 4.35
N SER A 902 33.33 -9.61 5.02
CA SER A 902 34.37 -8.57 5.15
C SER A 902 35.67 -9.14 5.73
N MET A 903 35.58 -9.96 6.79
CA MET A 903 36.74 -10.62 7.38
C MET A 903 37.41 -11.66 6.47
N VAL A 904 36.67 -12.43 5.68
CA VAL A 904 37.28 -13.32 4.67
C VAL A 904 38.02 -12.52 3.61
N GLU A 905 37.46 -11.40 3.13
CA GLU A 905 38.10 -10.57 2.12
C GLU A 905 39.41 -9.97 2.63
N ARG A 906 39.41 -9.43 3.87
CA ARG A 906 40.58 -8.92 4.59
C ARG A 906 41.67 -9.99 4.87
N GLN A 907 41.32 -11.27 4.88
CA GLN A 907 42.26 -12.38 5.12
C GLN A 907 42.82 -13.01 3.84
N LYS A 908 42.39 -12.58 2.64
CA LYS A 908 43.00 -13.07 1.39
C LYS A 908 44.42 -12.51 1.27
N PRO A 909 45.46 -13.36 1.07
CA PRO A 909 46.81 -12.86 0.81
C PRO A 909 46.81 -12.05 -0.50
N GLN A 910 47.52 -10.91 -0.51
CA GLN A 910 47.60 -9.99 -1.64
C GLN A 910 48.10 -10.70 -2.91
N ARG A 911 47.18 -11.13 -3.78
CA ARG A 911 47.50 -11.85 -5.01
C ARG A 911 47.83 -10.90 -6.15
N GLN A 912 49.10 -10.48 -6.20
CA GLN A 912 49.76 -9.76 -7.31
C GLN A 912 49.65 -10.45 -8.70
N HIS A 913 49.00 -11.61 -8.80
CA HIS A 913 48.80 -12.37 -10.05
C HIS A 913 47.48 -12.12 -10.77
N LYS A 914 46.51 -11.37 -10.20
CA LYS A 914 45.29 -11.03 -10.96
C LYS A 914 45.54 -9.97 -12.03
N ALA A 915 46.39 -8.99 -11.76
CA ALA A 915 46.81 -7.97 -12.71
C ALA A 915 47.49 -8.58 -13.96
N THR A 916 48.37 -9.56 -13.76
CA THR A 916 49.11 -10.24 -14.84
C THR A 916 48.18 -10.84 -15.91
N LYS A 917 47.05 -11.42 -15.49
CA LYS A 917 46.11 -12.05 -16.42
C LYS A 917 45.25 -11.05 -17.20
N LEU A 918 44.95 -9.88 -16.62
CA LEU A 918 44.27 -8.80 -17.34
C LEU A 918 45.20 -8.21 -18.42
N VAL A 919 46.47 -7.97 -18.08
CA VAL A 919 47.49 -7.50 -19.03
C VAL A 919 47.70 -8.47 -20.19
N GLN A 920 47.70 -9.79 -19.94
CA GLN A 920 47.77 -10.80 -21.00
C GLN A 920 46.50 -10.85 -21.88
N THR A 921 45.32 -10.56 -21.32
CA THR A 921 44.05 -10.57 -22.07
C THR A 921 43.92 -9.33 -22.97
N LEU A 922 44.63 -8.24 -22.67
CA LEU A 922 44.66 -7.00 -23.43
C LEU A 922 45.71 -6.96 -24.55
N GLY A 923 46.37 -8.08 -24.88
CA GLY A 923 47.20 -8.22 -26.08
C GLY A 923 48.51 -7.43 -26.12
N LEU A 924 48.94 -6.82 -25.01
CA LEU A 924 50.16 -5.99 -24.93
C LEU A 924 51.46 -6.84 -24.93
N THR A 925 51.79 -7.44 -26.07
CA THR A 925 53.06 -8.15 -26.31
C THR A 925 53.67 -7.81 -27.66
N SER A 926 54.47 -6.73 -27.73
CA SER A 926 55.35 -6.44 -28.87
C SER A 926 56.70 -5.89 -28.41
N VAL A 927 57.69 -6.79 -28.39
CA VAL A 927 59.15 -6.57 -28.56
C VAL A 927 59.71 -5.17 -28.26
N PHE A 928 60.45 -5.05 -27.16
CA PHE A 928 61.50 -4.03 -27.03
C PHE A 928 62.80 -4.53 -27.71
N PRO A 929 63.44 -3.72 -28.57
CA PRO A 929 64.89 -3.65 -28.63
C PRO A 929 65.41 -2.96 -27.35
N SER A 930 66.51 -3.46 -26.79
CA SER A 930 67.07 -3.01 -25.51
C SER A 930 67.59 -1.56 -25.52
N GLN A 931 67.12 -0.74 -24.59
CA GLN A 931 67.91 0.31 -23.94
C GLN A 931 67.34 0.63 -22.54
N GLU A 932 68.18 1.16 -21.65
CA GLU A 932 67.88 1.31 -20.21
C GLU A 932 67.34 2.71 -19.84
N ALA A 933 66.84 2.82 -18.60
CA ALA A 933 66.43 4.05 -17.89
C ALA A 933 65.12 4.75 -18.32
N ALA A 934 64.00 4.38 -17.67
CA ALA A 934 62.79 5.20 -17.58
C ALA A 934 62.00 4.96 -16.26
N SER A 935 62.18 5.88 -15.29
CA SER A 935 61.32 6.24 -14.14
C SER A 935 60.50 5.17 -13.37
N ASP A 936 60.71 5.08 -12.05
CA ASP A 936 59.86 4.31 -11.12
C ASP A 936 58.40 4.83 -10.98
N VAL A 937 58.11 6.05 -11.45
CA VAL A 937 56.76 6.66 -11.47
C VAL A 937 55.71 5.77 -12.16
N ALA A 938 56.13 4.98 -13.16
CA ALA A 938 55.27 4.01 -13.87
C ALA A 938 54.98 2.72 -13.07
N ARG A 939 55.70 2.47 -11.97
CA ARG A 939 55.43 1.38 -11.02
C ARG A 939 54.48 1.83 -9.92
N ASP A 940 54.72 3.00 -9.33
CA ASP A 940 53.88 3.55 -8.26
C ASP A 940 52.43 3.70 -8.73
N SER A 941 52.21 4.42 -9.83
CA SER A 941 50.87 4.63 -10.43
C SER A 941 50.10 3.33 -10.70
N LYS A 942 50.80 2.24 -11.05
CA LYS A 942 50.18 0.92 -11.29
C LYS A 942 49.88 0.19 -9.98
N SER A 943 50.78 0.25 -9.00
CA SER A 943 50.56 -0.30 -7.65
C SER A 943 49.41 0.41 -6.92
N GLN A 944 49.24 1.71 -7.17
CA GLN A 944 48.22 2.54 -6.56
C GLN A 944 46.83 2.20 -7.11
N ALA A 945 46.69 2.06 -8.44
CA ALA A 945 45.46 1.55 -9.05
C ALA A 945 45.08 0.12 -8.60
N GLU A 946 46.07 -0.77 -8.41
CA GLU A 946 45.82 -2.11 -7.84
C GLU A 946 45.42 -2.05 -6.36
N SER A 947 45.98 -1.10 -5.59
CA SER A 947 45.60 -0.83 -4.20
C SER A 947 44.18 -0.29 -4.08
N ASP A 948 43.80 0.68 -4.92
CA ASP A 948 42.48 1.33 -4.86
C ASP A 948 41.35 0.33 -5.20
N VAL A 949 41.54 -0.53 -6.22
CA VAL A 949 40.58 -1.60 -6.54
C VAL A 949 40.47 -2.63 -5.39
N LEU A 950 41.59 -2.96 -4.73
CA LEU A 950 41.57 -3.86 -3.57
C LEU A 950 40.82 -3.22 -2.39
N GLN A 951 41.10 -1.94 -2.12
CA GLN A 951 40.47 -1.16 -1.05
C GLN A 951 38.96 -1.04 -1.27
N ASP A 952 38.50 -0.86 -2.51
CA ASP A 952 37.08 -0.69 -2.77
C ASP A 952 36.27 -2.00 -2.73
N VAL A 953 36.91 -3.14 -3.00
CA VAL A 953 36.34 -4.48 -2.73
C VAL A 953 36.27 -4.76 -1.24
N LEU A 954 37.31 -4.40 -0.46
CA LEU A 954 37.26 -4.48 1.01
C LEU A 954 36.13 -3.60 1.57
N ASN A 955 35.95 -2.40 1.02
CA ASN A 955 34.88 -1.49 1.40
C ASN A 955 33.47 -2.03 1.08
N GLN A 956 33.26 -2.97 0.15
CA GLN A 956 31.90 -3.26 -0.36
C GLN A 956 30.94 -3.81 0.71
N TYR A 957 31.43 -4.69 1.60
CA TYR A 957 30.61 -5.26 2.67
C TYR A 957 30.42 -4.27 3.83
N ASP A 958 31.41 -3.42 4.08
CA ASP A 958 31.36 -2.39 5.11
C ASP A 958 30.44 -1.22 4.71
N LYS A 959 30.40 -0.88 3.41
CA LYS A 959 29.39 -0.05 2.76
C LYS A 959 27.99 -0.66 2.92
N LYS A 960 27.83 -1.98 2.66
CA LYS A 960 26.54 -2.70 2.86
C LYS A 960 26.05 -2.67 4.32
N MET A 961 26.93 -2.76 5.32
CA MET A 961 26.57 -2.63 6.75
C MET A 961 26.07 -1.23 7.14
N ASN A 962 26.33 -0.20 6.32
CA ASN A 962 25.92 1.18 6.56
C ASN A 962 24.87 1.70 5.55
N LEU A 963 24.10 0.80 4.92
CA LEU A 963 22.99 1.19 4.05
C LEU A 963 21.91 1.97 4.82
N PRO A 964 21.19 2.91 4.18
CA PRO A 964 20.06 3.62 4.80
C PRO A 964 19.03 2.66 5.38
N ASN A 965 18.76 1.55 4.69
CA ASN A 965 17.78 0.53 5.05
C ASN A 965 18.15 -0.22 6.34
N ILE A 966 19.46 -0.42 6.62
CA ILE A 966 19.92 -1.00 7.89
C ILE A 966 19.45 -0.09 9.03
N HIS A 967 19.80 1.19 8.95
CA HIS A 967 19.39 2.19 9.94
C HIS A 967 17.88 2.40 10.01
N ALA A 968 17.16 2.35 8.89
CA ALA A 968 15.71 2.57 8.81
C ALA A 968 14.92 1.71 9.82
N GLY A 969 15.43 0.52 10.13
CA GLY A 969 14.85 -0.40 11.13
C GLY A 969 14.62 0.21 12.50
N VAL A 970 15.47 1.15 12.98
CA VAL A 970 15.30 1.73 14.32
C VAL A 970 14.04 2.59 14.46
N HIS A 971 13.52 3.11 13.34
CA HIS A 971 12.31 3.95 13.30
C HIS A 971 11.03 3.15 12.97
N LEU A 972 11.15 1.92 12.47
CA LEU A 972 9.98 1.11 12.09
C LEU A 972 9.08 0.80 13.30
N THR A 973 9.64 0.74 14.51
CA THR A 973 8.87 0.65 15.75
C THR A 973 7.96 1.87 15.97
N GLU A 974 8.47 3.09 15.76
CA GLU A 974 7.68 4.33 15.88
C GLU A 974 6.60 4.38 14.79
N VAL A 975 6.96 4.06 13.54
CA VAL A 975 6.01 3.98 12.43
C VAL A 975 4.88 2.98 12.71
N ALA A 976 5.21 1.81 13.24
CA ALA A 976 4.23 0.79 13.60
C ALA A 976 3.30 1.26 14.74
N ALA A 977 3.84 1.79 15.83
CA ALA A 977 3.04 2.32 16.94
C ALA A 977 2.15 3.48 16.49
N MET A 978 2.64 4.34 15.60
CA MET A 978 1.93 5.51 15.12
C MET A 978 0.77 5.16 14.19
N TYR A 979 1.00 4.28 13.21
CA TYR A 979 0.07 4.00 12.11
C TYR A 979 -0.74 2.71 12.24
N GLY A 980 -0.51 1.90 13.29
CA GLY A 980 -1.18 0.60 13.45
C GLY A 980 -0.48 -0.53 12.68
N GLY A 981 0.86 -0.51 12.68
CA GLY A 981 1.72 -1.41 11.91
C GLY A 981 2.21 -0.80 10.61
N CYS A 982 3.44 -1.15 10.18
CA CYS A 982 4.00 -0.66 8.93
C CYS A 982 3.17 -1.09 7.70
N ARG A 983 2.40 -2.19 7.80
CA ARG A 983 1.40 -2.60 6.79
C ARG A 983 0.47 -1.45 6.37
N MET A 984 0.07 -0.60 7.32
CA MET A 984 -0.90 0.48 7.11
C MET A 984 -0.39 1.63 6.22
N VAL A 985 0.92 1.67 5.94
CA VAL A 985 1.63 2.74 5.21
C VAL A 985 2.53 2.22 4.08
N LEU A 986 2.29 0.98 3.60
CA LEU A 986 3.06 0.39 2.51
C LEU A 986 2.75 1.02 1.14
N THR A 987 3.78 1.13 0.31
CA THR A 987 3.69 1.68 -1.06
C THR A 987 3.03 0.76 -2.09
N LEU A 988 2.83 -0.53 -1.76
CA LEU A 988 2.44 -1.60 -2.70
C LEU A 988 1.19 -1.31 -3.54
N LEU A 989 0.19 -0.62 -2.97
CA LEU A 989 -1.05 -0.29 -3.66
C LEU A 989 -0.86 0.80 -4.74
N GLY A 990 0.03 1.76 -4.51
CA GLY A 990 0.44 2.75 -5.51
C GLY A 990 1.20 2.10 -6.67
N GLU A 991 2.07 1.14 -6.37
CA GLU A 991 2.80 0.35 -7.39
C GLU A 991 1.87 -0.54 -8.23
N ALA A 992 0.78 -1.03 -7.66
CA ALA A 992 -0.28 -1.69 -8.42
C ALA A 992 -0.98 -0.72 -9.40
N MET A 993 -1.18 0.55 -9.02
CA MET A 993 -1.67 1.59 -9.95
C MET A 993 -0.62 1.95 -11.02
N HIS A 994 0.67 2.00 -10.68
CA HIS A 994 1.72 2.18 -11.68
C HIS A 994 1.71 1.08 -12.73
N LYS A 995 1.54 -0.17 -12.29
CA LYS A 995 1.38 -1.32 -13.21
C LYS A 995 0.14 -1.17 -14.09
N LEU A 996 -0.99 -0.69 -13.56
CA LEU A 996 -2.20 -0.43 -14.34
C LEU A 996 -1.96 0.68 -15.39
N PHE A 997 -1.35 1.81 -15.02
CA PHE A 997 -1.04 2.89 -15.96
C PHE A 997 0.00 2.50 -17.03
N LYS A 998 1.04 1.75 -16.64
CA LYS A 998 2.05 1.15 -17.55
C LYS A 998 1.43 0.17 -18.56
N LEU A 999 0.26 -0.41 -18.28
CA LEU A 999 -0.54 -1.21 -19.22
C LEU A 999 -1.50 -0.35 -20.05
N LEU A 1000 -2.22 0.58 -19.42
CA LEU A 1000 -3.22 1.42 -20.09
C LEU A 1000 -2.59 2.33 -21.16
N VAL A 1001 -1.38 2.86 -20.93
CA VAL A 1001 -0.70 3.76 -21.89
C VAL A 1001 -0.46 3.12 -23.26
N LEU A 1002 -0.25 1.80 -23.31
CA LEU A 1002 -0.05 1.03 -24.55
C LEU A 1002 -1.27 1.06 -25.49
N SER A 1003 -2.44 1.47 -24.97
CA SER A 1003 -3.68 1.66 -25.72
C SER A 1003 -4.04 3.15 -25.92
N THR A 1004 -3.04 4.03 -25.88
CA THR A 1004 -3.17 5.48 -26.15
C THR A 1004 -2.29 5.87 -27.34
N ASN A 1005 -2.45 7.10 -27.85
CA ASN A 1005 -1.57 7.66 -28.87
C ASN A 1005 -0.26 8.26 -28.28
N SER A 1006 0.03 8.00 -27.00
CA SER A 1006 1.18 8.50 -26.24
C SER A 1006 1.32 10.04 -26.15
N ARG A 1007 0.33 10.80 -26.62
CA ARG A 1007 0.24 12.26 -26.44
C ARG A 1007 -0.50 12.59 -25.16
N ASP A 1008 -0.03 13.63 -24.47
CA ASP A 1008 -0.62 14.19 -23.24
C ASP A 1008 -1.02 13.08 -22.25
N ALA A 1009 -0.11 12.11 -22.07
CA ALA A 1009 -0.44 10.78 -21.56
C ALA A 1009 -0.97 10.82 -20.11
N ALA A 1010 -0.43 11.73 -19.28
CA ALA A 1010 -0.94 12.01 -17.95
C ALA A 1010 -2.42 12.44 -17.99
N SER A 1011 -2.75 13.42 -18.84
CA SER A 1011 -4.12 13.90 -19.05
C SER A 1011 -5.05 12.83 -19.63
N THR A 1012 -4.58 12.03 -20.59
CA THR A 1012 -5.34 10.92 -21.19
C THR A 1012 -5.68 9.83 -20.16
N LEU A 1013 -4.73 9.50 -19.27
CA LEU A 1013 -4.94 8.51 -18.21
C LEU A 1013 -5.86 9.07 -17.11
N MET A 1014 -5.70 10.34 -16.70
CA MET A 1014 -6.61 11.00 -15.75
C MET A 1014 -8.05 11.05 -16.25
N TRP A 1015 -8.27 11.34 -17.54
CA TRP A 1015 -9.60 11.31 -18.13
C TRP A 1015 -10.21 9.90 -18.13
N ARG A 1016 -9.43 8.85 -18.44
CA ARG A 1016 -9.89 7.45 -18.35
C ARG A 1016 -10.26 7.05 -16.92
N THR A 1017 -9.47 7.47 -15.93
CA THR A 1017 -9.75 7.28 -14.51
C THR A 1017 -11.06 7.95 -14.10
N ASN A 1018 -11.32 9.18 -14.55
CA ASN A 1018 -12.58 9.88 -14.28
C ASN A 1018 -13.79 9.11 -14.82
N VAL A 1019 -13.74 8.57 -16.05
CA VAL A 1019 -14.81 7.73 -16.59
C VAL A 1019 -15.05 6.50 -15.70
N GLN A 1020 -14.00 5.80 -15.27
CA GLN A 1020 -14.12 4.63 -14.39
C GLN A 1020 -14.70 4.97 -13.02
N LEU A 1021 -14.22 6.05 -12.38
CA LEU A 1021 -14.70 6.50 -11.06
C LEU A 1021 -16.15 7.00 -11.13
N THR A 1022 -16.51 7.72 -12.20
CA THR A 1022 -17.89 8.14 -12.47
C THR A 1022 -18.80 6.92 -12.60
N LEU A 1023 -18.43 5.92 -13.40
CA LEU A 1023 -19.24 4.71 -13.58
C LEU A 1023 -19.40 3.93 -12.26
N ALA A 1024 -18.33 3.81 -11.46
CA ALA A 1024 -18.41 3.20 -10.15
C ALA A 1024 -19.40 3.93 -9.22
N LEU A 1025 -19.41 5.27 -9.23
CA LEU A 1025 -20.32 6.11 -8.44
C LEU A 1025 -21.77 6.08 -8.95
N VAL A 1026 -21.99 6.08 -10.28
CA VAL A 1026 -23.34 5.91 -10.87
C VAL A 1026 -23.93 4.55 -10.48
N LEU A 1027 -23.14 3.48 -10.55
CA LEU A 1027 -23.51 2.12 -10.07
C LEU A 1027 -23.68 2.01 -8.53
N GLN A 1028 -23.45 3.09 -7.79
CA GLN A 1028 -23.73 3.21 -6.35
C GLN A 1028 -24.93 4.12 -6.04
N GLY A 1029 -25.58 4.70 -7.06
CA GLY A 1029 -26.67 5.67 -6.89
C GLY A 1029 -26.23 7.09 -6.51
N ALA A 1030 -24.94 7.40 -6.54
CA ALA A 1030 -24.36 8.69 -6.12
C ALA A 1030 -24.87 9.94 -6.88
N PHE A 1031 -25.58 9.72 -8.00
CA PHE A 1031 -26.13 10.76 -8.88
C PHE A 1031 -27.66 10.79 -8.88
N ALA A 1032 -28.35 10.01 -8.04
CA ALA A 1032 -29.80 9.82 -8.10
C ALA A 1032 -30.63 11.11 -7.88
N ASN A 1033 -30.12 12.06 -7.09
CA ASN A 1033 -30.79 13.33 -6.83
C ASN A 1033 -30.60 14.36 -7.97
N ASP A 1034 -29.39 14.44 -8.53
CA ASP A 1034 -29.02 15.48 -9.52
C ASP A 1034 -29.28 15.02 -10.96
N TYR A 1035 -29.19 13.72 -11.23
CA TYR A 1035 -29.40 13.11 -12.55
C TYR A 1035 -30.34 11.88 -12.45
N PRO A 1036 -31.59 12.05 -11.98
CA PRO A 1036 -32.51 10.93 -11.72
C PRO A 1036 -32.77 10.08 -12.98
N GLU A 1037 -32.90 10.69 -14.16
CA GLU A 1037 -33.12 9.95 -15.41
C GLU A 1037 -31.92 9.12 -15.87
N ILE A 1038 -30.69 9.51 -15.51
CA ILE A 1038 -29.50 8.69 -15.75
C ILE A 1038 -29.47 7.53 -14.75
N SER A 1039 -29.75 7.80 -13.48
CA SER A 1039 -29.76 6.75 -12.44
C SER A 1039 -30.82 5.67 -12.72
N LYS A 1040 -32.05 6.05 -13.09
CA LYS A 1040 -33.10 5.11 -13.54
C LYS A 1040 -32.68 4.23 -14.72
N ARG A 1041 -31.93 4.78 -15.69
CA ARG A 1041 -31.38 4.01 -16.82
C ARG A 1041 -30.32 3.02 -16.36
N PHE A 1042 -29.45 3.41 -15.43
CA PHE A 1042 -28.46 2.51 -14.84
C PHE A 1042 -29.09 1.44 -13.91
N GLU A 1043 -30.19 1.76 -13.21
CA GLU A 1043 -31.01 0.78 -12.48
C GLU A 1043 -31.61 -0.26 -13.44
N ARG A 1044 -32.25 0.17 -14.54
CA ARG A 1044 -32.75 -0.75 -15.60
C ARG A 1044 -31.63 -1.60 -16.21
N LEU A 1045 -30.40 -1.08 -16.34
CA LEU A 1045 -29.22 -1.82 -16.77
C LEU A 1045 -28.74 -2.86 -15.73
N ILE A 1046 -28.76 -2.53 -14.43
CA ILE A 1046 -28.42 -3.44 -13.33
C ILE A 1046 -29.38 -4.64 -13.31
N GLU A 1047 -30.68 -4.40 -13.51
CA GLU A 1047 -31.70 -5.44 -13.56
C GLU A 1047 -31.64 -6.29 -14.84
N THR A 1048 -31.51 -5.65 -16.01
CA THR A 1048 -31.68 -6.32 -17.31
C THR A 1048 -30.39 -6.92 -17.86
N CYS A 1049 -29.24 -6.30 -17.56
CA CYS A 1049 -27.95 -6.61 -18.19
C CYS A 1049 -26.82 -6.87 -17.16
N PRO A 1050 -27.00 -7.81 -16.21
CA PRO A 1050 -26.06 -8.01 -15.10
C PRO A 1050 -24.65 -8.45 -15.53
N SER A 1051 -24.46 -9.09 -16.69
CA SER A 1051 -23.10 -9.38 -17.21
C SER A 1051 -22.46 -8.17 -17.88
N LEU A 1052 -23.24 -7.25 -18.46
CA LEU A 1052 -22.71 -5.97 -18.94
C LEU A 1052 -22.31 -5.09 -17.74
N VAL A 1053 -23.13 -5.01 -16.70
CA VAL A 1053 -22.79 -4.29 -15.47
C VAL A 1053 -21.56 -4.89 -14.77
N LYS A 1054 -21.42 -6.23 -14.71
CA LYS A 1054 -20.18 -6.86 -14.24
C LYS A 1054 -18.98 -6.62 -15.18
N ALA A 1055 -19.19 -6.30 -16.46
CA ALA A 1055 -18.08 -5.90 -17.33
C ALA A 1055 -17.74 -4.40 -17.21
N MET A 1056 -18.64 -3.58 -16.67
CA MET A 1056 -18.49 -2.12 -16.53
C MET A 1056 -18.01 -1.66 -15.16
N ASP A 1057 -18.36 -2.35 -14.07
CA ASP A 1057 -17.91 -1.99 -12.72
C ASP A 1057 -16.40 -2.26 -12.57
N PRO A 1058 -15.54 -1.26 -12.29
CA PRO A 1058 -14.11 -1.49 -12.11
C PRO A 1058 -13.80 -2.50 -10.98
N ARG A 1059 -14.69 -2.59 -9.97
CA ARG A 1059 -14.59 -3.53 -8.83
C ARG A 1059 -14.95 -4.97 -9.20
N ALA A 1060 -15.38 -5.22 -10.43
CA ALA A 1060 -15.62 -6.56 -10.93
C ALA A 1060 -14.33 -7.36 -11.18
N ILE A 1061 -13.20 -6.68 -11.38
CA ILE A 1061 -11.89 -7.28 -11.63
C ILE A 1061 -11.47 -8.14 -10.43
N ASP A 1062 -11.60 -7.60 -9.22
CA ASP A 1062 -11.29 -8.29 -7.95
C ASP A 1062 -12.37 -9.32 -7.55
N THR A 1063 -13.46 -9.44 -8.33
CA THR A 1063 -14.60 -10.35 -8.04
C THR A 1063 -14.91 -11.33 -9.18
N ASP A 1064 -13.91 -11.73 -9.98
CA ASP A 1064 -14.08 -12.80 -10.97
C ASP A 1064 -14.26 -14.21 -10.37
N GLU A 1065 -14.09 -14.39 -9.05
CA GLU A 1065 -14.61 -15.56 -8.32
C GLU A 1065 -16.14 -15.60 -8.19
N GLY A 1066 -16.84 -14.47 -8.41
CA GLY A 1066 -18.28 -14.35 -8.19
C GLY A 1066 -19.20 -14.99 -9.25
N GLU A 1067 -18.67 -15.59 -10.32
CA GLU A 1067 -19.46 -15.92 -11.53
C GLU A 1067 -20.19 -17.30 -11.52
N TYR A 1068 -20.55 -17.82 -10.34
CA TYR A 1068 -21.05 -19.21 -10.21
C TYR A 1068 -22.47 -19.40 -9.65
N ARG A 1069 -23.34 -18.38 -9.69
CA ARG A 1069 -24.76 -18.50 -9.30
C ARG A 1069 -25.64 -19.22 -10.35
N LYS A 1070 -25.38 -20.50 -10.62
CA LYS A 1070 -26.25 -21.39 -11.43
C LYS A 1070 -26.31 -22.85 -10.96
N GLN A 1071 -27.18 -23.13 -9.97
CA GLN A 1071 -28.11 -24.28 -9.96
C GLN A 1071 -29.02 -24.23 -8.72
N GLY A 1072 -30.29 -24.63 -8.85
CA GLY A 1072 -31.29 -24.58 -7.78
C GLY A 1072 -31.07 -25.63 -6.68
N THR A 1073 -30.21 -25.30 -5.72
CA THR A 1073 -30.15 -25.91 -4.38
C THR A 1073 -29.58 -24.87 -3.43
N THR A 1074 -30.29 -24.54 -2.36
CA THR A 1074 -29.77 -23.58 -1.36
C THR A 1074 -28.75 -24.31 -0.49
N VAL A 1075 -27.53 -23.80 -0.40
CA VAL A 1075 -26.55 -24.27 0.58
C VAL A 1075 -26.92 -23.68 1.94
N LYS A 1076 -26.98 -24.51 2.98
CA LYS A 1076 -27.36 -24.07 4.32
C LYS A 1076 -26.30 -23.12 4.90
N ALA A 1077 -26.71 -21.93 5.29
CA ALA A 1077 -25.88 -20.92 5.95
C ALA A 1077 -26.10 -20.93 7.46
N ASP A 1078 -25.16 -20.34 8.21
CA ASP A 1078 -25.31 -19.94 9.61
C ASP A 1078 -24.95 -18.44 9.77
N MET A 1079 -24.63 -17.98 10.98
CA MET A 1079 -24.26 -16.59 11.25
C MET A 1079 -22.84 -16.19 10.78
N ASP A 1080 -21.93 -17.17 10.62
CA ASP A 1080 -20.51 -16.97 10.29
C ASP A 1080 -20.13 -17.51 8.89
N HIS A 1081 -21.07 -18.16 8.21
CA HIS A 1081 -20.96 -18.76 6.88
C HIS A 1081 -22.09 -18.28 5.95
N VAL A 1082 -22.26 -16.96 5.85
CA VAL A 1082 -23.25 -16.30 5.00
C VAL A 1082 -22.90 -16.49 3.52
N ASN A 1083 -23.90 -16.67 2.65
CA ASN A 1083 -23.71 -16.95 1.21
C ASN A 1083 -22.64 -18.04 0.91
N PRO A 1084 -22.76 -19.25 1.48
CA PRO A 1084 -21.80 -20.33 1.32
C PRO A 1084 -21.92 -21.00 -0.04
N SER A 1085 -20.80 -21.44 -0.59
CA SER A 1085 -20.72 -21.95 -1.97
C SER A 1085 -19.54 -22.91 -2.15
N ALA A 1086 -19.76 -23.98 -2.91
CA ALA A 1086 -18.69 -24.88 -3.37
C ALA A 1086 -18.42 -24.61 -4.86
N LEU A 1087 -17.17 -24.31 -5.20
CA LEU A 1087 -16.75 -23.77 -6.49
C LEU A 1087 -15.81 -24.73 -7.24
N HIS A 1088 -15.76 -24.60 -8.57
CA HIS A 1088 -15.00 -25.48 -9.47
C HIS A 1088 -15.28 -26.98 -9.23
N ARG A 1089 -16.51 -27.43 -9.55
CA ARG A 1089 -16.91 -28.84 -9.47
C ARG A 1089 -15.95 -29.74 -10.26
N GLN A 1090 -15.49 -30.81 -9.62
CA GLN A 1090 -14.63 -31.82 -10.24
C GLN A 1090 -15.47 -32.85 -11.03
N THR A 1091 -15.00 -33.20 -12.23
CA THR A 1091 -15.62 -34.21 -13.12
C THR A 1091 -14.82 -35.50 -13.23
N GLN A 1092 -13.51 -35.45 -13.03
CA GLN A 1092 -12.64 -36.62 -12.87
C GLN A 1092 -12.54 -37.02 -11.39
N SER A 1093 -12.00 -38.22 -11.12
CA SER A 1093 -11.76 -38.70 -9.76
C SER A 1093 -10.57 -38.00 -9.12
N LEU A 1094 -10.78 -37.42 -7.93
CA LEU A 1094 -9.69 -36.95 -7.09
C LEU A 1094 -8.94 -38.17 -6.53
N GLN A 1095 -7.66 -38.34 -6.90
CA GLN A 1095 -6.78 -39.27 -6.21
C GLN A 1095 -6.24 -38.57 -4.96
N LEU A 1096 -7.00 -38.72 -3.86
CA LEU A 1096 -6.44 -38.59 -2.51
C LEU A 1096 -5.33 -39.66 -2.34
N GLY A 1097 -4.36 -39.36 -1.46
CA GLY A 1097 -3.17 -40.21 -1.27
C GLY A 1097 -3.49 -41.63 -0.82
N ALA A 1098 -2.52 -42.53 -0.96
CA ALA A 1098 -2.68 -43.98 -0.81
C ALA A 1098 -3.38 -44.43 0.50
N ASP A 1099 -3.17 -43.69 1.58
CA ASP A 1099 -3.53 -44.10 2.94
C ASP A 1099 -4.94 -43.66 3.40
N PHE A 1100 -5.75 -43.02 2.53
CA PHE A 1100 -7.16 -42.75 2.85
C PHE A 1100 -8.09 -42.86 1.64
N ILE A 1101 -9.09 -43.75 1.76
CA ILE A 1101 -10.39 -43.75 1.06
C ILE A 1101 -10.32 -43.26 -0.40
N GLY A 1102 -9.98 -44.18 -1.31
CA GLY A 1102 -9.94 -43.93 -2.75
C GLY A 1102 -11.32 -43.69 -3.40
N ILE A 1103 -11.93 -42.52 -3.18
CA ILE A 1103 -13.21 -42.12 -3.79
C ILE A 1103 -13.02 -41.73 -5.25
N THR A 1104 -12.82 -42.73 -6.10
CA THR A 1104 -13.11 -42.56 -7.52
C THR A 1104 -14.63 -42.45 -7.71
N ASN A 1105 -15.09 -41.53 -8.57
CA ASN A 1105 -16.51 -41.38 -8.96
C ASN A 1105 -17.10 -42.60 -9.72
N LYS A 1106 -16.45 -43.77 -9.65
CA LYS A 1106 -16.83 -45.03 -10.30
C LYS A 1106 -16.97 -46.20 -9.32
N LEU A 1107 -16.45 -46.10 -8.09
CA LEU A 1107 -16.57 -47.16 -7.08
C LEU A 1107 -17.89 -47.03 -6.31
N LYS A 1108 -18.70 -48.09 -6.34
CA LYS A 1108 -19.82 -48.28 -5.39
C LYS A 1108 -19.25 -48.65 -4.02
N LEU A 1109 -18.80 -47.66 -3.26
CA LEU A 1109 -18.39 -47.84 -1.86
C LEU A 1109 -19.59 -48.35 -1.04
N ASP A 1110 -19.38 -49.27 -0.10
CA ASP A 1110 -20.47 -49.80 0.73
C ASP A 1110 -20.93 -48.79 1.82
N ARG A 1111 -22.14 -48.98 2.36
CA ARG A 1111 -22.69 -48.17 3.46
C ARG A 1111 -21.89 -48.25 4.77
N SER A 1112 -21.09 -49.30 4.96
CA SER A 1112 -20.14 -49.45 6.08
C SER A 1112 -18.82 -48.69 5.88
N HIS A 1113 -18.53 -48.19 4.67
CA HIS A 1113 -17.24 -47.58 4.36
C HIS A 1113 -16.94 -46.39 5.28
N GLN A 1114 -15.71 -46.31 5.80
CA GLN A 1114 -15.28 -45.35 6.82
C GLN A 1114 -15.65 -43.88 6.48
N PHE A 1115 -15.72 -43.53 5.19
CA PHE A 1115 -16.17 -42.23 4.70
C PHE A 1115 -17.61 -41.92 5.11
N PHE A 1116 -18.55 -42.86 4.94
CA PHE A 1116 -19.94 -42.67 5.36
C PHE A 1116 -20.08 -42.69 6.88
N VAL A 1117 -19.19 -43.37 7.60
CA VAL A 1117 -19.14 -43.32 9.06
C VAL A 1117 -18.72 -41.92 9.53
N LYS A 1118 -17.54 -41.42 9.12
CA LYS A 1118 -17.07 -40.07 9.47
C LYS A 1118 -18.01 -38.96 8.93
N LEU A 1119 -18.70 -39.18 7.80
CA LEU A 1119 -19.69 -38.24 7.27
C LEU A 1119 -21.00 -38.21 8.09
N ARG A 1120 -21.51 -39.33 8.60
CA ARG A 1120 -22.64 -39.32 9.56
C ARG A 1120 -22.25 -38.60 10.85
N GLN A 1121 -21.05 -38.90 11.38
CA GLN A 1121 -20.50 -38.24 12.57
C GLN A 1121 -20.38 -36.72 12.37
N ALA A 1122 -19.97 -36.25 11.18
CA ALA A 1122 -19.93 -34.82 10.86
C ALA A 1122 -21.34 -34.18 10.76
N TYR A 1123 -22.35 -34.89 10.26
CA TYR A 1123 -23.74 -34.40 10.29
C TYR A 1123 -24.27 -34.20 11.72
N GLU A 1124 -23.95 -35.13 12.62
CA GLU A 1124 -24.39 -35.09 14.02
C GLU A 1124 -23.62 -34.05 14.83
N ARG A 1125 -22.29 -34.00 14.69
CA ARG A 1125 -21.37 -33.12 15.44
C ARG A 1125 -21.32 -31.67 14.95
N ASP A 1126 -21.54 -31.43 13.66
CA ASP A 1126 -21.30 -30.12 13.02
C ASP A 1126 -22.54 -29.52 12.33
N TYR A 1127 -23.65 -30.27 12.21
CA TYR A 1127 -24.92 -29.78 11.64
C TYR A 1127 -26.15 -30.14 12.48
N GLU A 1128 -25.95 -30.74 13.67
CA GLU A 1128 -27.00 -31.14 14.63
C GLU A 1128 -28.08 -32.06 14.04
N LYS A 1129 -27.77 -32.83 12.99
CA LYS A 1129 -28.69 -33.79 12.37
C LYS A 1129 -28.53 -35.21 12.94
N PRO A 1130 -29.62 -35.90 13.33
CA PRO A 1130 -29.55 -37.27 13.83
C PRO A 1130 -29.14 -38.28 12.74
N HIS A 1131 -28.81 -39.49 13.18
CA HIS A 1131 -28.10 -40.54 12.42
C HIS A 1131 -28.79 -41.07 11.13
N GLU A 1132 -30.04 -40.66 10.83
CA GLU A 1132 -30.87 -41.16 9.72
C GLU A 1132 -30.60 -40.51 8.35
N VAL A 1133 -29.55 -39.68 8.22
CA VAL A 1133 -29.21 -39.00 6.96
C VAL A 1133 -29.03 -40.00 5.80
N THR A 1134 -29.82 -39.82 4.74
CA THR A 1134 -29.84 -40.74 3.59
C THR A 1134 -28.67 -40.46 2.64
N LEU A 1135 -27.52 -41.06 2.94
CA LEU A 1135 -26.28 -40.88 2.19
C LEU A 1135 -26.27 -41.70 0.88
N HIS A 1136 -26.80 -41.12 -0.21
CA HIS A 1136 -26.71 -41.67 -1.56
C HIS A 1136 -25.54 -41.07 -2.37
N GLN A 1137 -24.68 -41.91 -2.95
CA GLN A 1137 -23.53 -41.49 -3.77
C GLN A 1137 -23.90 -40.58 -4.94
N ALA A 1138 -25.08 -40.76 -5.54
CA ALA A 1138 -25.58 -39.91 -6.63
C ALA A 1138 -25.82 -38.44 -6.21
N TRP A 1139 -25.85 -38.15 -4.91
CA TRP A 1139 -26.06 -36.82 -4.33
C TRP A 1139 -24.78 -36.18 -3.78
N LEU A 1140 -23.65 -36.90 -3.78
CA LEU A 1140 -22.33 -36.36 -3.48
C LEU A 1140 -21.72 -35.68 -4.71
N ARG A 1141 -21.05 -34.55 -4.51
CA ARG A 1141 -20.33 -33.81 -5.56
C ARG A 1141 -19.01 -33.26 -5.00
N TRP A 1142 -17.92 -33.48 -5.72
CA TRP A 1142 -16.58 -32.97 -5.38
C TRP A 1142 -16.30 -31.61 -6.00
N TYR A 1143 -15.52 -30.77 -5.31
CA TYR A 1143 -15.18 -29.40 -5.70
C TYR A 1143 -13.69 -29.10 -5.44
N LYS A 1144 -13.14 -28.03 -6.02
CA LYS A 1144 -11.77 -27.58 -5.70
C LYS A 1144 -11.71 -26.47 -4.65
N LYS A 1145 -12.82 -25.73 -4.44
CA LYS A 1145 -12.88 -24.55 -3.57
C LYS A 1145 -14.16 -24.49 -2.74
N ILE A 1146 -14.08 -23.95 -1.53
CA ILE A 1146 -15.21 -23.46 -0.73
C ILE A 1146 -15.10 -21.95 -0.60
N ALA A 1147 -16.22 -21.22 -0.64
CA ALA A 1147 -16.24 -19.80 -0.38
C ALA A 1147 -17.51 -19.38 0.37
N PHE A 1148 -17.34 -18.55 1.41
CA PHE A 1148 -18.38 -18.05 2.30
C PHE A 1148 -18.03 -16.65 2.82
N THR A 1149 -19.00 -15.95 3.39
CA THR A 1149 -18.84 -14.61 3.95
C THR A 1149 -19.09 -14.65 5.45
N THR A 1150 -18.14 -14.15 6.24
CA THR A 1150 -18.28 -14.12 7.70
C THR A 1150 -19.24 -13.04 8.18
N ARG A 1151 -19.63 -13.10 9.45
CA ARG A 1151 -20.42 -12.07 10.14
C ARG A 1151 -19.87 -10.66 9.92
N ASN A 1152 -18.55 -10.53 9.86
CA ASN A 1152 -17.81 -9.28 9.61
C ASN A 1152 -17.80 -8.86 8.12
N GLN A 1153 -18.70 -9.41 7.29
CA GLN A 1153 -18.85 -9.19 5.84
C GLN A 1153 -17.63 -9.54 4.97
N LYS A 1154 -16.53 -10.01 5.55
CA LYS A 1154 -15.34 -10.46 4.80
C LYS A 1154 -15.62 -11.81 4.15
N ARG A 1155 -15.43 -11.89 2.83
CA ARG A 1155 -15.55 -13.14 2.06
C ARG A 1155 -14.21 -13.88 2.04
N PHE A 1156 -14.27 -15.17 2.34
CA PHE A 1156 -13.14 -16.09 2.26
C PHE A 1156 -13.39 -17.09 1.13
N CYS A 1157 -12.30 -17.52 0.48
CA CYS A 1157 -12.31 -18.63 -0.44
C CYS A 1157 -11.07 -19.51 -0.19
N PHE A 1158 -11.30 -20.77 0.19
CA PHE A 1158 -10.25 -21.76 0.44
C PHE A 1158 -10.25 -22.83 -0.66
N THR A 1159 -9.06 -23.25 -1.06
CA THR A 1159 -8.80 -24.28 -2.08
C THR A 1159 -8.38 -25.60 -1.41
N VAL A 1160 -8.58 -26.73 -2.09
CA VAL A 1160 -7.90 -27.99 -1.71
C VAL A 1160 -6.38 -27.78 -1.76
N GLY A 1161 -5.71 -28.04 -0.64
CA GLY A 1161 -4.31 -27.71 -0.37
C GLY A 1161 -4.12 -26.61 0.68
N ASP A 1162 -5.14 -25.78 0.93
CA ASP A 1162 -5.06 -24.68 1.89
C ASP A 1162 -5.07 -25.19 3.34
N PHE A 1163 -4.45 -24.42 4.24
CA PHE A 1163 -4.59 -24.64 5.68
C PHE A 1163 -5.69 -23.74 6.24
N VAL A 1164 -6.53 -24.31 7.09
CA VAL A 1164 -7.61 -23.62 7.78
C VAL A 1164 -7.56 -23.91 9.27
N LYS A 1165 -8.29 -23.11 10.03
CA LYS A 1165 -8.46 -23.23 11.48
C LYS A 1165 -9.87 -23.74 11.78
N ILE A 1166 -10.01 -24.53 12.84
CA ILE A 1166 -11.29 -25.16 13.20
C ILE A 1166 -11.74 -24.81 14.62
N SER A 1167 -13.05 -24.52 14.75
CA SER A 1167 -13.67 -24.10 16.00
C SER A 1167 -13.78 -25.25 17.01
N LYS A 1168 -13.60 -24.95 18.31
CA LYS A 1168 -13.53 -25.96 19.39
C LYS A 1168 -14.74 -26.92 19.38
N GLY A 1169 -14.48 -28.21 19.50
CA GLY A 1169 -15.52 -29.25 19.49
C GLY A 1169 -15.01 -30.69 19.31
N LEU A 1170 -13.79 -30.90 18.81
CA LEU A 1170 -13.10 -32.19 18.92
C LEU A 1170 -12.57 -32.38 20.36
N PRO A 1171 -12.58 -33.61 20.92
CA PRO A 1171 -12.11 -33.89 22.27
C PRO A 1171 -10.57 -34.01 22.34
N VAL A 1172 -9.86 -32.98 21.89
CA VAL A 1172 -8.40 -32.90 21.83
C VAL A 1172 -7.93 -31.48 22.18
N ASP A 1173 -6.70 -31.35 22.69
CA ASP A 1173 -6.15 -30.12 23.25
C ASP A 1173 -6.06 -28.94 22.27
N ASP A 1174 -5.82 -27.74 22.82
CA ASP A 1174 -5.64 -26.48 22.08
C ASP A 1174 -4.56 -26.52 20.98
N ASP A 1175 -3.67 -27.51 21.02
CA ASP A 1175 -2.63 -27.79 20.03
C ASP A 1175 -3.15 -28.44 18.71
N THR A 1176 -4.47 -28.62 18.53
CA THR A 1176 -5.10 -29.26 17.35
C THR A 1176 -6.02 -28.37 16.52
N ARG A 1177 -6.05 -27.04 16.75
CA ARG A 1177 -6.96 -26.11 16.05
C ARG A 1177 -6.71 -25.91 14.54
N TYR A 1178 -5.68 -26.50 13.93
CA TYR A 1178 -5.33 -26.29 12.52
C TYR A 1178 -5.44 -27.57 11.70
N CYS A 1179 -5.83 -27.47 10.43
CA CYS A 1179 -5.88 -28.61 9.52
C CYS A 1179 -5.64 -28.23 8.04
N ARG A 1180 -5.17 -29.19 7.25
CA ARG A 1180 -5.00 -29.09 5.79
C ARG A 1180 -6.28 -29.56 5.09
N LEU A 1181 -6.81 -28.76 4.17
CA LEU A 1181 -7.93 -29.16 3.29
C LEU A 1181 -7.45 -30.15 2.23
N GLU A 1182 -7.80 -31.43 2.36
CA GLU A 1182 -7.45 -32.48 1.39
C GLU A 1182 -8.56 -32.71 0.35
N GLY A 1183 -9.82 -32.40 0.68
CA GLY A 1183 -10.94 -32.54 -0.24
C GLY A 1183 -12.19 -31.76 0.17
N ILE A 1184 -13.05 -31.45 -0.80
CA ILE A 1184 -14.29 -30.68 -0.59
C ILE A 1184 -15.46 -31.42 -1.23
N VAL A 1185 -16.48 -31.72 -0.43
CA VAL A 1185 -17.73 -32.38 -0.82
C VAL A 1185 -18.92 -31.46 -0.56
N ALA A 1186 -19.90 -31.50 -1.45
CA ALA A 1186 -21.26 -31.10 -1.12
C ALA A 1186 -22.18 -32.33 -1.22
N HIS A 1187 -23.04 -32.52 -0.22
CA HIS A 1187 -24.11 -33.52 -0.21
C HIS A 1187 -25.46 -32.83 -0.37
N ARG A 1188 -26.24 -33.26 -1.36
CA ARG A 1188 -27.61 -32.77 -1.59
C ARG A 1188 -28.63 -33.68 -0.90
N GLU A 1189 -29.54 -33.08 -0.15
CA GLU A 1189 -30.64 -33.78 0.54
C GLU A 1189 -31.96 -33.11 0.14
N TYR A 1190 -32.57 -33.63 -0.94
CA TYR A 1190 -33.77 -33.08 -1.59
C TYR A 1190 -33.70 -31.57 -1.90
N TYR A 1191 -34.10 -30.74 -0.91
CA TYR A 1191 -34.16 -29.28 -0.94
C TYR A 1191 -32.91 -28.59 -0.38
N GLU A 1192 -32.21 -29.23 0.56
CA GLU A 1192 -31.01 -28.68 1.23
C GLU A 1192 -29.70 -29.16 0.55
N CYS A 1193 -28.62 -28.42 0.81
CA CYS A 1193 -27.26 -28.79 0.43
C CYS A 1193 -26.29 -28.45 1.57
N HIS A 1194 -25.51 -29.43 2.02
CA HIS A 1194 -24.54 -29.29 3.10
C HIS A 1194 -23.12 -29.48 2.53
N ILE A 1195 -22.17 -28.64 2.97
CA ILE A 1195 -20.77 -28.68 2.55
C ILE A 1195 -19.92 -29.35 3.64
N PHE A 1196 -18.98 -30.18 3.23
CA PHE A 1196 -18.03 -30.87 4.11
C PHE A 1196 -16.61 -30.74 3.55
N ALA A 1197 -15.64 -30.57 4.44
CA ALA A 1197 -14.22 -30.71 4.12
C ALA A 1197 -13.70 -32.05 4.63
N VAL A 1198 -12.88 -32.70 3.81
CA VAL A 1198 -11.98 -33.79 4.22
C VAL A 1198 -10.66 -33.14 4.60
N VAL A 1199 -10.17 -33.39 5.82
CA VAL A 1199 -9.06 -32.65 6.42
C VAL A 1199 -8.05 -33.55 7.10
N ARG A 1200 -6.78 -33.13 7.17
CA ARG A 1200 -5.77 -33.70 8.09
C ARG A 1200 -5.46 -32.71 9.19
N LEU A 1201 -5.53 -33.13 10.44
CA LEU A 1201 -5.19 -32.28 11.59
C LEU A 1201 -3.68 -32.01 11.61
N ALA A 1202 -3.29 -30.78 11.93
CA ALA A 1202 -1.91 -30.34 12.08
C ALA A 1202 -1.60 -30.18 13.57
N ARG A 1203 -1.33 -31.30 14.25
CA ARG A 1203 -1.06 -31.33 15.69
C ARG A 1203 0.33 -30.77 16.00
N ARG A 1204 0.44 -29.89 16.98
CA ARG A 1204 1.74 -29.37 17.45
C ARG A 1204 2.65 -30.51 17.94
N ARG A 1205 3.95 -30.47 17.59
CA ARG A 1205 4.99 -31.36 18.16
C ARG A 1205 5.23 -30.99 19.64
N PRO A 1206 5.40 -31.96 20.56
CA PRO A 1206 5.66 -31.66 21.96
C PRO A 1206 6.94 -30.84 22.15
N GLN A 1207 6.89 -29.80 23.00
CA GLN A 1207 8.06 -28.98 23.27
C GLN A 1207 9.09 -29.79 24.06
N GLY A 1208 10.21 -30.10 23.42
CA GLY A 1208 11.33 -30.87 23.99
C GLY A 1208 11.63 -32.18 23.27
N THR A 1209 10.74 -32.69 22.40
CA THR A 1209 10.97 -33.97 21.69
C THR A 1209 11.53 -33.79 20.28
N THR A 1210 12.85 -34.03 20.16
CA THR A 1210 13.49 -34.76 19.04
C THR A 1210 13.47 -34.19 17.61
N ASP A 1211 14.19 -33.08 17.35
CA ASP A 1211 15.20 -32.99 16.27
C ASP A 1211 16.22 -31.87 16.60
N ALA A 1212 17.49 -32.08 16.26
CA ALA A 1212 18.53 -31.05 16.27
C ALA A 1212 18.22 -29.88 15.32
N LYS A 1213 17.53 -30.14 14.19
CA LYS A 1213 17.20 -29.13 13.20
C LYS A 1213 16.11 -28.14 13.64
N ASP A 1214 15.26 -28.50 14.60
CA ASP A 1214 14.22 -27.61 15.14
C ASP A 1214 14.83 -26.47 15.98
N VAL A 1215 16.02 -26.71 16.55
CA VAL A 1215 16.80 -25.72 17.32
C VAL A 1215 17.27 -24.53 16.46
N LEU A 1216 17.23 -24.66 15.13
CA LEU A 1216 17.60 -23.62 14.17
C LEU A 1216 16.45 -22.67 13.81
N ILE A 1217 15.19 -23.11 13.94
CA ILE A 1217 13.98 -22.38 13.54
C ILE A 1217 13.09 -22.02 14.75
N ARG A 1218 13.73 -21.56 15.83
CA ARG A 1218 13.10 -21.22 17.12
C ARG A 1218 12.03 -20.14 17.02
N GLY A 1219 11.05 -20.17 17.93
CA GLY A 1219 10.11 -19.07 18.17
C GLY A 1219 8.80 -19.14 17.37
N ARG A 1220 8.56 -20.22 16.62
CA ARG A 1220 7.25 -20.61 16.08
C ARG A 1220 6.93 -22.05 16.48
N PRO A 1221 5.65 -22.44 16.62
CA PRO A 1221 5.27 -23.83 16.79
C PRO A 1221 5.55 -24.62 15.51
N ILE A 1222 5.92 -25.89 15.66
CA ILE A 1222 6.05 -26.85 14.57
C ILE A 1222 4.94 -27.88 14.74
N HIS A 1223 4.24 -28.19 13.66
CA HIS A 1223 3.11 -29.10 13.62
C HIS A 1223 3.46 -30.34 12.78
N GLY A 1224 2.99 -31.52 13.17
CA GLY A 1224 2.95 -32.69 12.29
C GLY A 1224 1.57 -32.83 11.68
N LEU A 1225 1.48 -33.23 10.40
CA LEU A 1225 0.21 -33.71 9.85
C LEU A 1225 -0.08 -35.10 10.39
N GLU A 1226 -1.25 -35.29 10.97
CA GLU A 1226 -1.73 -36.62 11.35
C GLU A 1226 -2.02 -37.45 10.08
N SER A 1227 -1.77 -38.76 10.16
CA SER A 1227 -1.94 -39.68 9.04
C SER A 1227 -3.41 -39.88 8.67
N GLU A 1228 -4.28 -40.00 9.69
CA GLU A 1228 -5.72 -40.09 9.53
C GLU A 1228 -6.33 -38.81 8.96
N GLN A 1229 -7.35 -38.98 8.12
CA GLN A 1229 -8.19 -37.88 7.66
C GLN A 1229 -9.52 -37.87 8.41
N GLU A 1230 -9.97 -36.67 8.74
CA GLU A 1230 -11.26 -36.37 9.35
C GLU A 1230 -12.22 -35.75 8.32
N ILE A 1231 -13.51 -35.76 8.66
CA ILE A 1231 -14.54 -35.03 7.91
C ILE A 1231 -15.16 -34.00 8.84
N VAL A 1232 -15.22 -32.74 8.42
CA VAL A 1232 -15.85 -31.64 9.15
C VAL A 1232 -16.92 -30.95 8.31
N GLY A 1233 -18.02 -30.54 8.94
CA GLY A 1233 -19.00 -29.65 8.34
C GLY A 1233 -18.45 -28.24 8.16
N LEU A 1234 -19.03 -27.47 7.23
CA LEU A 1234 -18.60 -26.09 6.93
C LEU A 1234 -18.60 -25.21 8.19
N TRP A 1235 -19.58 -25.37 9.07
CA TRP A 1235 -19.76 -24.60 10.32
C TRP A 1235 -18.58 -24.71 11.30
N ARG A 1236 -17.63 -25.62 11.08
CA ARG A 1236 -16.38 -25.73 11.86
C ARG A 1236 -15.22 -24.89 11.32
N ILE A 1237 -15.28 -24.41 10.07
CA ILE A 1237 -14.11 -23.83 9.37
C ILE A 1237 -14.05 -22.32 9.61
N GLU A 1238 -13.13 -21.87 10.44
CA GLU A 1238 -13.00 -20.43 10.74
C GLU A 1238 -12.57 -19.63 9.50
N GLY A 1239 -13.11 -18.41 9.36
CA GLY A 1239 -12.72 -17.46 8.32
C GLY A 1239 -11.35 -16.83 8.59
N GLU A 1240 -10.30 -17.63 8.49
CA GLU A 1240 -8.90 -17.20 8.68
C GLU A 1240 -7.96 -17.96 7.72
N TYR A 1241 -7.11 -17.23 6.99
CA TYR A 1241 -6.10 -17.84 6.13
C TYR A 1241 -4.89 -18.24 6.97
N ILE A 1242 -4.70 -19.55 7.14
CA ILE A 1242 -3.53 -20.11 7.82
C ILE A 1242 -2.48 -20.45 6.76
N TRP A 1243 -1.25 -20.06 7.04
CA TRP A 1243 -0.11 -20.25 6.15
C TRP A 1243 0.92 -21.15 6.84
N MET A 1244 1.15 -22.32 6.26
CA MET A 1244 2.13 -23.29 6.74
C MET A 1244 3.01 -23.76 5.59
N SER A 1245 4.30 -23.97 5.88
CA SER A 1245 5.29 -24.49 4.93
C SER A 1245 5.95 -25.75 5.52
N ASP A 1246 6.25 -26.72 4.66
CA ASP A 1246 6.99 -27.93 5.03
C ASP A 1246 8.45 -27.58 5.36
N ILE A 1247 9.03 -28.31 6.33
CA ILE A 1247 10.42 -28.15 6.78
C ILE A 1247 11.35 -29.31 6.38
N GLY A 1248 10.82 -30.31 5.66
CA GLY A 1248 11.56 -31.42 5.04
C GLY A 1248 11.53 -32.74 5.82
N ASP A 1249 10.84 -32.82 6.96
CA ASP A 1249 10.75 -34.01 7.83
C ASP A 1249 9.30 -34.37 8.22
N GLY A 1250 8.32 -33.97 7.40
CA GLY A 1250 6.89 -34.10 7.73
C GLY A 1250 6.44 -33.10 8.81
N GLY A 1251 7.29 -32.13 9.14
CA GLY A 1251 6.96 -30.99 9.98
C GLY A 1251 6.49 -29.80 9.16
N LEU A 1252 5.57 -29.03 9.73
CA LEU A 1252 5.05 -27.78 9.21
C LEU A 1252 5.40 -26.66 10.17
N VAL A 1253 5.96 -25.56 9.66
CA VAL A 1253 6.10 -24.32 10.44
C VAL A 1253 5.04 -23.32 10.02
N GLN A 1254 4.44 -22.65 11.00
CA GLN A 1254 3.44 -21.62 10.77
C GLN A 1254 4.11 -20.30 10.37
N LEU A 1255 3.92 -19.90 9.12
CA LEU A 1255 4.38 -18.63 8.55
C LEU A 1255 3.23 -17.62 8.64
N GLU A 1256 2.83 -17.25 9.85
CA GLU A 1256 1.68 -16.36 10.04
C GLU A 1256 1.78 -15.07 9.22
N PHE A 1257 0.61 -14.58 8.81
CA PHE A 1257 0.34 -13.34 8.09
C PHE A 1257 0.48 -13.43 6.56
N ASP A 1258 -0.61 -13.07 5.89
CA ASP A 1258 -0.66 -12.84 4.45
C ASP A 1258 0.07 -11.52 4.13
N ILE A 1259 1.24 -11.57 3.49
CA ILE A 1259 1.93 -10.34 3.06
C ILE A 1259 1.52 -9.85 1.67
N ASP A 1260 0.75 -10.64 0.92
CA ASP A 1260 0.04 -10.13 -0.26
C ASP A 1260 -1.17 -9.30 0.22
N ALA A 1261 -1.33 -8.10 -0.35
CA ALA A 1261 -2.62 -7.42 -0.37
C ALA A 1261 -3.45 -8.06 -1.50
N ARG A 1262 -4.37 -8.95 -1.13
CA ARG A 1262 -5.22 -9.72 -2.05
C ARG A 1262 -6.42 -8.93 -2.56
#